data_AF-I3K036-F1
#
_entry.id   AF-I3K036-F1
#
_cell.length_a   1.000
_cell.length_b   1.000
_cell.length_c   1.000
_cell.angle_alpha   90.00
_cell.angle_beta   90.00
_cell.angle_gamma   90.00
#
_symmetry.space_group_name_H-M   'P 1'
#
loop_
_entity.id
_entity.type
_entity.pdbx_description
1 polymer ?
#
loop_
_entity_poly.entity_id
_entity_poly.type
_entity_poly.pdbx_seq_one_letter_code
_entity_poly.pdbx_strand_id
1 'polypeptide(L)'
;MLVCTDCPQLPLIRTSNSEERCARKCKVKKNFNCRAFNFQRHSKKCHLLPFDRFTNNVQKQANINFTLYEKKDYIRECIIGAMDNYRGRRSWTKSNITCQAWSDNNINEHTFYPDRYPTQDLRDNFCRNPNNDPGGPWCYTTDPNVRAEECGIPQCSEDVCMTCNGEDYRGKMDHTESGKECQRWDSARPHKHPFQPKKYRDKDLKDNYCRNPNNRLRPWCYTMDPKTPWEYCNITVCGSDPSEDSDVEVTTSCAQGKGTDYRGTMNVTPEGVTCQRWDSQFPHSHSFLPQNYKCKDLRENYCRNPDGADYPWCFTTNPNQRIANCTHIPRCGAEATQKAECYEENGETYRGTLSITRSGIPCADWSHHINSGDSHSTVSHVGLEKNYCRNPDRDRHGPWCYTSPNNRLAWDYCKLKHCESATKAPQTNIQTRPKISCFVHINTRIVGGHQVRGTDGSWVVSIQRQKVHLCGGSLIRENWVLTDQQCFTSCVPDLRDYSVQVGLHHLDESKNRPRLRISRLICGPDGSNLVMLKLADPAPVSEGASTIHLPVKDCRIPEGTNCTMYGWGETKNTGHDEALNTVIMPMVDNEMCSQIKEDAGESRICAGGKRGEGVCDRDYGGPLVCQEHERKVIIGVSIQRTKCASSQPALFVNVAFYSGWIYKVFRLYPNV
;
A
#
# COMPACT_ATOMS: atom_id res chain seq x y z
N MET A 1 17.67 -20.74 41.82
CA MET A 1 18.82 -21.60 42.18
C MET A 1 18.51 -23.05 41.87
N LEU A 2 19.52 -23.85 41.57
CA LEU A 2 19.37 -25.32 41.57
C LEU A 2 19.66 -25.87 42.97
N VAL A 3 18.81 -26.78 43.42
CA VAL A 3 18.93 -27.52 44.68
C VAL A 3 18.78 -28.99 44.37
N CYS A 4 19.63 -29.82 44.98
CA CYS A 4 19.49 -31.27 44.87
C CYS A 4 19.23 -31.85 46.25
N THR A 5 18.19 -32.67 46.36
CA THR A 5 17.79 -33.30 47.63
C THR A 5 18.54 -34.60 47.89
N ASP A 6 19.04 -35.26 46.85
CA ASP A 6 19.75 -36.55 46.94
C ASP A 6 20.75 -36.71 45.78
N CYS A 7 21.81 -35.90 45.80
CA CYS A 7 22.85 -35.92 44.77
C CYS A 7 24.14 -36.59 45.29
N PRO A 8 24.85 -37.34 44.42
CA PRO A 8 26.08 -38.05 44.81
C PRO A 8 27.24 -37.11 45.19
N GLN A 9 27.22 -35.84 44.78
CA GLN A 9 28.23 -34.85 45.15
C GLN A 9 27.60 -33.53 45.60
N LEU A 10 28.08 -33.03 46.75
CA LEU A 10 27.61 -31.78 47.36
C LEU A 10 28.17 -30.53 46.65
N PRO A 11 27.44 -29.40 46.66
CA PRO A 11 27.92 -28.11 46.17
C PRO A 11 29.20 -27.64 46.86
N LEU A 12 30.17 -27.13 46.09
CA LEU A 12 31.39 -26.55 46.62
C LEU A 12 31.20 -25.04 46.85
N ILE A 13 31.15 -24.60 48.11
CA ILE A 13 30.94 -23.19 48.46
C ILE A 13 32.29 -22.46 48.56
N ARG A 14 32.42 -21.32 47.87
CA ARG A 14 33.62 -20.46 47.89
C ARG A 14 33.23 -18.99 47.95
N THR A 15 34.07 -18.16 48.56
CA THR A 15 33.92 -16.69 48.48
C THR A 15 34.26 -16.20 47.07
N SER A 16 33.48 -15.29 46.51
CA SER A 16 33.76 -14.67 45.21
C SER A 16 33.20 -13.26 45.16
N ASN A 17 34.06 -12.29 44.86
CA ASN A 17 33.69 -10.87 44.89
C ASN A 17 32.80 -10.45 43.72
N SER A 18 32.72 -11.25 42.66
CA SER A 18 31.85 -11.03 41.50
C SER A 18 31.40 -12.36 40.88
N GLU A 19 30.38 -12.28 40.04
CA GLU A 19 29.86 -13.39 39.24
C GLU A 19 30.88 -13.90 38.22
N GLU A 20 31.66 -13.02 37.58
CA GLU A 20 32.70 -13.41 36.61
C GLU A 20 33.82 -14.19 37.28
N ARG A 21 34.21 -13.81 38.50
CA ARG A 21 35.20 -14.55 39.29
C ARG A 21 34.65 -15.90 39.74
N CYS A 22 33.33 -16.02 39.98
CA CYS A 22 32.66 -17.28 40.27
C CYS A 22 32.64 -18.19 39.02
N ALA A 23 32.32 -17.64 37.85
CA ALA A 23 32.39 -18.34 36.57
C ALA A 23 33.80 -18.88 36.26
N ARG A 24 34.85 -18.07 36.48
CA ARG A 24 36.25 -18.51 36.34
C ARG A 24 36.57 -19.70 37.26
N LYS A 25 36.08 -19.70 38.50
CA LYS A 25 36.26 -20.84 39.42
C LYS A 25 35.56 -22.11 38.95
N CYS A 26 34.42 -21.98 38.27
CA CYS A 26 33.70 -23.08 37.63
C CYS A 26 34.41 -23.61 36.36
N LYS A 27 35.25 -22.78 35.71
CA LYS A 27 36.04 -23.15 34.51
C LYS A 27 37.38 -23.84 34.83
N VAL A 28 38.06 -23.45 35.91
CA VAL A 28 39.50 -23.74 36.13
C VAL A 28 39.81 -25.06 36.87
N LYS A 29 38.85 -25.78 37.45
CA LYS A 29 39.16 -26.90 38.35
C LYS A 29 39.21 -28.28 37.65
N LYS A 30 40.39 -28.91 37.69
CA LYS A 30 40.66 -30.28 37.22
C LYS A 30 39.95 -31.40 38.01
N ASN A 31 39.61 -31.18 39.29
CA ASN A 31 39.08 -32.23 40.18
C ASN A 31 37.61 -31.99 40.61
N PHE A 32 36.91 -31.05 39.98
CA PHE A 32 35.49 -30.80 40.27
C PHE A 32 34.78 -30.42 38.98
N ASN A 33 33.93 -31.32 38.49
CA ASN A 33 33.21 -31.13 37.23
C ASN A 33 32.04 -30.16 37.44
N CYS A 34 32.33 -28.87 37.51
CA CYS A 34 31.33 -27.83 37.72
C CYS A 34 30.43 -27.72 36.47
N ARG A 35 29.13 -27.97 36.62
CA ARG A 35 28.14 -27.86 35.53
C ARG A 35 27.27 -26.61 35.65
N ALA A 36 27.08 -26.10 36.86
CA ALA A 36 26.36 -24.87 37.13
C ALA A 36 26.92 -24.18 38.37
N PHE A 37 26.50 -22.94 38.64
CA PHE A 37 26.75 -22.29 39.93
C PHE A 37 25.59 -21.39 40.35
N ASN A 38 25.32 -21.35 41.66
CA ASN A 38 24.46 -20.33 42.26
C ASN A 38 25.35 -19.23 42.87
N PHE A 39 25.19 -17.99 42.44
CA PHE A 39 25.88 -16.85 43.01
C PHE A 39 24.96 -16.08 43.96
N GLN A 40 25.36 -15.97 45.23
CA GLN A 40 24.64 -15.23 46.26
C GLN A 40 25.17 -13.80 46.36
N ARG A 41 24.35 -12.83 45.95
CA ARG A 41 24.80 -11.44 45.72
C ARG A 41 25.22 -10.72 47.00
N HIS A 42 24.46 -10.87 48.08
CA HIS A 42 24.70 -10.17 49.35
C HIS A 42 25.92 -10.70 50.11
N SER A 43 26.04 -12.03 50.20
CA SER A 43 27.13 -12.69 50.95
C SER A 43 28.40 -12.89 50.14
N LYS A 44 28.39 -12.56 48.83
CA LYS A 44 29.49 -12.81 47.89
C LYS A 44 29.94 -14.28 47.92
N LYS A 45 28.99 -15.21 48.04
CA LYS A 45 29.22 -16.66 48.02
C LYS A 45 28.90 -17.25 46.65
N CYS A 46 29.76 -18.14 46.20
CA CYS A 46 29.70 -18.86 44.95
C CYS A 46 29.52 -20.34 45.27
N HIS A 47 28.36 -20.89 44.95
CA HIS A 47 28.03 -22.30 45.13
C HIS A 47 28.26 -23.01 43.80
N LEU A 48 29.40 -23.66 43.64
CA LEU A 48 29.74 -24.43 42.45
C LEU A 48 29.01 -25.78 42.52
N LEU A 49 28.27 -26.13 41.47
CA LEU A 49 27.39 -27.29 41.41
C LEU A 49 27.95 -28.34 40.46
N PRO A 50 28.06 -29.62 40.87
CA PRO A 50 28.49 -30.70 39.99
C PRO A 50 27.34 -31.27 39.15
N PHE A 51 26.13 -30.73 39.32
CA PHE A 51 24.91 -31.17 38.66
C PHE A 51 24.27 -29.99 37.91
N ASP A 52 23.43 -30.35 36.96
CA ASP A 52 22.64 -29.46 36.11
C ASP A 52 21.14 -29.73 36.33
N ARG A 53 20.28 -28.95 35.67
CA ARG A 53 18.81 -29.10 35.80
C ARG A 53 18.24 -30.42 35.29
N PHE A 54 19.02 -31.23 34.57
CA PHE A 54 18.60 -32.51 34.01
C PHE A 54 19.11 -33.70 34.83
N THR A 55 19.92 -33.43 35.84
CA THR A 55 20.39 -34.46 36.77
C THR A 55 19.22 -34.91 37.65
N ASN A 56 19.11 -36.22 37.90
CA ASN A 56 18.07 -36.78 38.76
C ASN A 56 18.08 -36.12 40.15
N ASN A 57 16.91 -35.95 40.76
CA ASN A 57 16.71 -35.31 42.07
C ASN A 57 17.10 -33.83 42.17
N VAL A 58 17.39 -33.16 41.05
CA VAL A 58 17.63 -31.71 41.02
C VAL A 58 16.33 -30.97 40.71
N GLN A 59 16.05 -29.94 41.50
CA GLN A 59 14.92 -29.04 41.28
C GLN A 59 15.39 -27.60 41.13
N LYS A 60 14.73 -26.87 40.23
CA LYS A 60 14.92 -25.43 40.06
C LYS A 60 13.96 -24.68 40.97
N GLN A 61 14.51 -23.98 41.95
CA GLN A 61 13.75 -23.18 42.91
C GLN A 61 13.94 -21.69 42.66
N ALA A 62 12.85 -20.92 42.69
CA ALA A 62 12.90 -19.47 42.61
C ALA A 62 13.42 -18.91 43.95
N ASN A 63 14.51 -18.15 43.90
CA ASN A 63 15.07 -17.51 45.09
C ASN A 63 15.77 -16.20 44.69
N ILE A 64 15.29 -15.09 45.24
CA ILE A 64 15.77 -13.72 44.91
C ILE A 64 17.23 -13.47 45.34
N ASN A 65 17.74 -14.22 46.32
CA ASN A 65 19.10 -14.03 46.84
C ASN A 65 20.17 -14.68 45.97
N PHE A 66 19.77 -15.56 45.04
CA PHE A 66 20.66 -16.37 44.23
C PHE A 66 20.41 -16.19 42.73
N THR A 67 21.48 -15.88 42.00
CA THR A 67 21.47 -15.96 40.54
C THR A 67 22.05 -17.29 40.10
N LEU A 68 21.31 -18.06 39.28
CA LEU A 68 21.75 -19.33 38.72
C LEU A 68 22.43 -19.12 37.37
N TYR A 69 23.59 -19.74 37.17
CA TYR A 69 24.29 -19.81 35.90
C TYR A 69 24.58 -21.28 35.57
N GLU A 70 24.22 -21.71 34.37
CA GLU A 70 24.41 -23.09 33.91
C GLU A 70 25.43 -23.08 32.76
N LYS A 71 26.36 -24.04 32.74
CA LYS A 71 27.30 -24.19 31.63
C LYS A 71 26.56 -24.72 30.41
N LYS A 72 26.69 -24.02 29.29
CA LYS A 72 25.97 -24.34 28.06
C LYS A 72 26.32 -25.70 27.48
N ASP A 73 27.55 -26.18 27.66
CA ASP A 73 27.99 -27.47 27.13
C ASP A 73 27.06 -28.61 27.58
N TYR A 74 26.51 -28.53 28.79
CA TYR A 74 25.59 -29.52 29.37
C TYR A 74 24.11 -29.26 29.06
N ILE A 75 23.80 -28.11 28.44
CA ILE A 75 22.43 -27.66 28.15
C ILE A 75 22.13 -27.72 26.65
N ARG A 76 23.18 -27.65 25.82
CA ARG A 76 23.12 -27.66 24.37
C ARG A 76 23.07 -29.11 23.87
N GLU A 77 22.19 -29.36 22.90
CA GLU A 77 21.99 -30.69 22.31
C GLU A 77 22.52 -30.74 20.86
N CYS A 78 23.32 -29.76 20.47
CA CYS A 78 23.96 -29.61 19.15
C CYS A 78 25.45 -29.23 19.32
N ILE A 79 26.25 -29.40 18.28
CA ILE A 79 27.71 -29.18 18.30
C ILE A 79 28.05 -27.78 17.79
N ILE A 80 29.09 -27.16 18.36
CA ILE A 80 29.69 -25.93 17.84
C ILE A 80 31.20 -26.15 17.69
N GLY A 81 31.70 -26.01 16.47
CA GLY A 81 33.12 -26.21 16.18
C GLY A 81 33.50 -27.68 16.19
N ALA A 82 34.52 -28.04 16.97
CA ALA A 82 35.04 -29.41 17.02
C ALA A 82 34.05 -30.41 17.66
N MET A 83 34.01 -31.64 17.13
CA MET A 83 33.06 -32.69 17.50
C MET A 83 33.40 -33.45 18.79
N ASP A 84 34.50 -33.12 19.46
CA ASP A 84 35.01 -33.77 20.67
C ASP A 84 34.40 -33.24 21.99
N ASN A 85 33.86 -32.02 21.95
CA ASN A 85 33.40 -31.30 23.15
C ASN A 85 31.89 -31.39 23.42
N TYR A 86 31.17 -32.28 22.74
CA TYR A 86 29.75 -32.51 23.03
C TYR A 86 29.56 -33.08 24.44
N ARG A 87 28.67 -32.45 25.23
CA ARG A 87 28.33 -32.84 26.61
C ARG A 87 26.82 -32.90 26.85
N GLY A 88 26.03 -32.93 25.78
CA GLY A 88 24.57 -33.07 25.84
C GLY A 88 24.12 -34.48 26.24
N ARG A 89 22.83 -34.77 26.06
CA ARG A 89 22.15 -35.95 26.63
C ARG A 89 21.58 -36.89 25.57
N ARG A 90 21.98 -36.75 24.30
CA ARG A 90 21.63 -37.73 23.24
C ARG A 90 22.04 -39.13 23.70
N SER A 91 21.09 -40.07 23.75
CA SER A 91 21.28 -41.44 24.24
C SER A 91 20.82 -42.50 23.23
N TRP A 92 20.78 -42.12 21.95
CA TRP A 92 20.46 -42.99 20.83
C TRP A 92 21.25 -42.62 19.59
N THR A 93 21.51 -43.63 18.76
CA THR A 93 22.34 -43.52 17.56
C THR A 93 21.58 -42.87 16.39
N LYS A 94 22.26 -42.63 15.25
CA LYS A 94 21.59 -42.14 14.02
C LYS A 94 20.53 -43.12 13.49
N SER A 95 20.73 -44.42 13.70
CA SER A 95 19.77 -45.48 13.35
C SER A 95 18.72 -45.72 14.43
N ASN A 96 18.59 -44.78 15.38
CA ASN A 96 17.62 -44.81 16.48
C ASN A 96 17.78 -46.01 17.44
N ILE A 97 19.00 -46.53 17.59
CA ILE A 97 19.33 -47.61 18.52
C ILE A 97 19.69 -46.99 19.87
N THR A 98 19.18 -47.55 20.97
CA THR A 98 19.48 -47.04 22.31
C THR A 98 20.93 -47.33 22.68
N CYS A 99 21.57 -46.36 23.34
CA CYS A 99 22.94 -46.52 23.79
C CYS A 99 23.03 -47.40 25.05
N GLN A 100 24.07 -48.22 25.13
CA GLN A 100 24.55 -48.87 26.35
C GLN A 100 25.21 -47.84 27.26
N ALA A 101 25.06 -47.99 28.57
CA ALA A 101 25.73 -47.13 29.55
C ALA A 101 27.24 -47.35 29.54
N TRP A 102 28.04 -46.29 29.65
CA TRP A 102 29.51 -46.38 29.67
C TRP A 102 30.07 -47.12 30.88
N SER A 103 29.26 -47.28 31.94
CA SER A 103 29.60 -48.08 33.11
C SER A 103 29.21 -49.55 32.97
N ASP A 104 28.44 -49.91 31.94
CA ASP A 104 27.96 -51.27 31.69
C ASP A 104 28.85 -51.97 30.67
N ASN A 105 29.06 -53.27 30.84
CA ASN A 105 29.84 -54.14 29.95
C ASN A 105 29.08 -55.41 29.54
N ASN A 106 27.78 -55.49 29.83
CA ASN A 106 27.00 -56.73 29.72
C ASN A 106 26.67 -57.14 28.28
N ILE A 107 26.47 -56.18 27.36
CA ILE A 107 26.12 -56.45 25.95
C ILE A 107 27.36 -56.34 25.07
N ASN A 108 27.96 -55.15 25.05
CA ASN A 108 29.16 -54.86 24.29
C ASN A 108 30.33 -54.60 25.24
N GLU A 109 31.31 -55.50 25.28
CA GLU A 109 32.50 -55.30 26.13
C GLU A 109 33.40 -54.19 25.60
N HIS A 110 33.92 -53.29 26.44
CA HIS A 110 34.76 -52.16 26.03
C HIS A 110 35.72 -51.63 27.10
N THR A 111 36.59 -50.67 26.76
CA THR A 111 37.60 -50.09 27.68
C THR A 111 37.33 -48.66 28.12
N PHE A 112 36.33 -47.98 27.54
CA PHE A 112 35.97 -46.59 27.84
C PHE A 112 35.07 -46.47 29.07
N TYR A 113 35.67 -46.61 30.25
CA TYR A 113 34.95 -46.45 31.52
C TYR A 113 35.07 -45.03 32.09
N PRO A 114 34.04 -44.53 32.81
CA PRO A 114 34.05 -43.20 33.41
C PRO A 114 35.24 -42.97 34.35
N ASP A 115 35.61 -43.99 35.13
CA ASP A 115 36.73 -43.92 36.09
C ASP A 115 38.10 -43.87 35.40
N ARG A 116 38.23 -44.46 34.20
CA ARG A 116 39.47 -44.43 33.40
C ARG A 116 39.60 -43.13 32.60
N TYR A 117 38.47 -42.54 32.19
CA TYR A 117 38.42 -41.34 31.36
C TYR A 117 37.58 -40.21 32.02
N PRO A 118 37.99 -39.72 33.21
CA PRO A 118 37.17 -38.79 34.02
C PRO A 118 36.96 -37.41 33.36
N THR A 119 37.77 -37.04 32.37
CA THR A 119 37.64 -35.77 31.63
C THR A 119 36.67 -35.85 30.44
N GLN A 120 36.29 -37.07 30.02
CA GLN A 120 35.47 -37.30 28.83
C GLN A 120 33.96 -37.24 29.11
N ASP A 121 33.55 -37.05 30.37
CA ASP A 121 32.15 -36.96 30.78
C ASP A 121 31.30 -38.14 30.30
N LEU A 122 31.85 -39.37 30.40
CA LEU A 122 31.18 -40.62 30.03
C LEU A 122 30.07 -40.97 31.04
N ARG A 123 29.01 -40.16 31.07
CA ARG A 123 27.90 -40.33 32.01
C ARG A 123 26.74 -41.07 31.36
N ASP A 124 26.08 -41.89 32.17
CA ASP A 124 24.93 -42.68 31.75
C ASP A 124 25.23 -43.41 30.44
N ASN A 125 24.34 -43.33 29.47
CA ASN A 125 24.51 -43.82 28.11
C ASN A 125 24.56 -42.69 27.07
N PHE A 126 25.02 -41.49 27.47
CA PHE A 126 25.04 -40.35 26.55
C PHE A 126 26.17 -40.46 25.52
N CYS A 127 25.90 -40.07 24.28
CA CYS A 127 26.88 -40.08 23.20
C CYS A 127 28.08 -39.19 23.50
N ARG A 128 29.28 -39.69 23.29
CA ARG A 128 30.56 -39.01 23.56
C ARG A 128 31.58 -39.36 22.48
N ASN A 129 32.69 -38.63 22.44
CA ASN A 129 33.77 -38.89 21.49
C ASN A 129 35.13 -39.05 22.20
N PRO A 130 35.32 -40.09 23.01
CA PRO A 130 36.53 -40.23 23.83
C PRO A 130 37.81 -40.50 23.04
N ASN A 131 37.69 -40.95 21.79
CA ASN A 131 38.78 -41.28 20.87
C ASN A 131 38.99 -40.24 19.75
N ASN A 132 38.30 -39.10 19.78
CA ASN A 132 38.33 -38.08 18.73
C ASN A 132 38.04 -38.63 17.32
N ASP A 133 37.05 -39.51 17.23
CA ASP A 133 36.54 -40.05 15.99
C ASP A 133 36.07 -38.92 15.04
N PRO A 134 36.47 -38.93 13.76
CA PRO A 134 36.04 -37.92 12.78
C PRO A 134 34.54 -37.97 12.46
N GLY A 135 33.85 -39.08 12.70
CA GLY A 135 32.38 -39.19 12.61
C GLY A 135 31.63 -38.48 13.75
N GLY A 136 32.35 -38.03 14.78
CA GLY A 136 31.80 -37.29 15.90
C GLY A 136 31.33 -38.18 17.06
N PRO A 137 30.43 -37.70 17.94
CA PRO A 137 30.05 -38.45 19.13
C PRO A 137 29.25 -39.72 18.79
N TRP A 138 29.61 -40.80 19.45
CA TRP A 138 29.08 -42.15 19.27
C TRP A 138 28.78 -42.78 20.63
N CYS A 139 28.15 -43.96 20.61
CA CYS A 139 27.98 -44.79 21.80
C CYS A 139 28.03 -46.28 21.44
N TYR A 140 28.34 -47.13 22.42
CA TYR A 140 28.03 -48.55 22.31
C TYR A 140 26.52 -48.74 22.32
N THR A 141 25.99 -49.69 21.55
CA THR A 141 24.54 -49.85 21.42
C THR A 141 24.01 -51.00 22.27
N THR A 142 22.70 -51.03 22.50
CA THR A 142 22.01 -52.16 23.13
C THR A 142 21.73 -53.31 22.15
N ASP A 143 21.97 -53.13 20.86
CA ASP A 143 21.85 -54.20 19.86
C ASP A 143 23.20 -54.94 19.73
N PRO A 144 23.26 -56.26 20.01
CA PRO A 144 24.49 -57.03 19.88
C PRO A 144 25.02 -57.10 18.44
N ASN A 145 24.19 -56.86 17.42
CA ASN A 145 24.60 -56.85 16.02
C ASN A 145 25.29 -55.54 15.60
N VAL A 146 25.06 -54.46 16.36
CA VAL A 146 25.63 -53.13 16.09
C VAL A 146 26.45 -52.72 17.31
N ARG A 147 27.72 -53.10 17.34
CA ARG A 147 28.59 -52.86 18.50
C ARG A 147 28.66 -51.39 18.93
N ALA A 148 28.87 -50.48 17.99
CA ALA A 148 28.91 -49.04 18.22
C ALA A 148 28.47 -48.30 16.96
N GLU A 149 27.83 -47.15 17.13
CA GLU A 149 27.39 -46.30 16.02
C GLU A 149 27.42 -44.81 16.43
N GLU A 150 27.65 -43.94 15.45
CA GLU A 150 27.56 -42.49 15.63
C GLU A 150 26.12 -42.03 15.94
N CYS A 151 26.00 -40.93 16.68
CA CYS A 151 24.70 -40.46 17.15
C CYS A 151 23.99 -39.46 16.25
N GLY A 152 24.65 -39.02 15.17
CA GLY A 152 24.08 -38.05 14.22
C GLY A 152 23.69 -36.73 14.88
N ILE A 153 24.52 -36.22 15.79
CA ILE A 153 24.25 -34.95 16.48
C ILE A 153 24.50 -33.80 15.50
N PRO A 154 23.50 -32.94 15.25
CA PRO A 154 23.65 -31.87 14.27
C PRO A 154 24.59 -30.77 14.78
N GLN A 155 25.21 -30.06 13.85
CA GLN A 155 25.82 -28.76 14.14
C GLN A 155 24.72 -27.78 14.54
N CYS A 156 24.98 -26.86 15.47
CA CYS A 156 23.98 -25.87 15.87
C CYS A 156 23.59 -24.91 14.73
N SER A 157 24.43 -24.79 13.71
CA SER A 157 24.14 -24.09 12.46
C SER A 157 23.09 -24.81 11.60
N GLU A 158 22.88 -26.11 11.82
CA GLU A 158 22.04 -27.02 11.03
C GLU A 158 20.85 -27.58 11.81
N ASP A 159 20.94 -27.65 13.14
CA ASP A 159 19.90 -28.16 14.06
C ASP A 159 18.56 -27.45 13.88
N VAL A 160 18.63 -26.13 13.66
CA VAL A 160 17.49 -25.30 13.29
C VAL A 160 17.94 -24.47 12.11
N CYS A 161 17.26 -24.60 10.97
CA CYS A 161 17.52 -23.77 9.81
C CYS A 161 16.79 -22.42 9.94
N MET A 162 17.25 -21.41 9.20
CA MET A 162 16.58 -20.12 9.08
C MET A 162 15.72 -20.07 7.82
N THR A 163 14.52 -19.51 7.94
CA THR A 163 13.70 -19.08 6.80
C THR A 163 13.95 -17.61 6.52
N CYS A 164 13.73 -17.16 5.29
CA CYS A 164 13.92 -15.75 4.91
C CYS A 164 15.31 -15.22 5.31
N ASN A 165 15.36 -14.23 6.21
CA ASN A 165 16.55 -13.59 6.71
C ASN A 165 16.77 -13.94 8.21
N GLY A 166 16.06 -14.94 8.74
CA GLY A 166 16.22 -15.45 10.10
C GLY A 166 15.65 -14.55 11.20
N GLU A 167 14.62 -13.77 10.90
CA GLU A 167 13.86 -12.97 11.89
C GLU A 167 13.25 -13.84 13.00
N ASP A 168 12.71 -14.99 12.58
CA ASP A 168 12.10 -15.98 13.46
C ASP A 168 13.05 -17.12 13.85
N TYR A 169 14.35 -16.98 13.53
CA TYR A 169 15.35 -17.95 13.97
C TYR A 169 15.42 -17.98 15.49
N ARG A 170 15.20 -19.17 16.07
CA ARG A 170 15.27 -19.43 17.52
C ARG A 170 16.29 -20.50 17.91
N GLY A 171 17.15 -20.90 16.97
CA GLY A 171 18.20 -21.87 17.22
C GLY A 171 19.26 -21.40 18.24
N LYS A 172 20.12 -22.32 18.62
CA LYS A 172 21.09 -22.17 19.72
C LYS A 172 22.51 -21.80 19.25
N MET A 173 22.67 -21.38 17.99
CA MET A 173 23.95 -20.87 17.49
C MET A 173 24.36 -19.64 18.30
N ASP A 174 25.54 -19.68 18.91
CA ASP A 174 26.10 -18.58 19.71
C ASP A 174 27.54 -18.23 19.33
N HIS A 175 27.93 -18.59 18.11
CA HIS A 175 29.20 -18.22 17.51
C HIS A 175 28.98 -17.58 16.14
N THR A 176 29.85 -16.65 15.79
CA THR A 176 29.84 -15.97 14.48
C THR A 176 30.42 -16.88 13.40
N GLU A 177 30.33 -16.47 12.15
CA GLU A 177 30.91 -17.22 11.02
C GLU A 177 32.44 -17.36 11.09
N SER A 178 33.15 -16.39 11.69
CA SER A 178 34.58 -16.51 11.98
C SER A 178 34.89 -17.27 13.27
N GLY A 179 33.88 -17.84 13.94
CA GLY A 179 34.03 -18.62 15.17
C GLY A 179 34.19 -17.79 16.45
N LYS A 180 33.86 -16.49 16.43
CA LYS A 180 33.91 -15.65 17.65
C LYS A 180 32.69 -15.95 18.53
N GLU A 181 32.91 -16.04 19.83
CA GLU A 181 31.83 -16.21 20.80
C GLU A 181 30.95 -14.94 20.84
N CYS A 182 29.63 -15.15 20.80
CA CYS A 182 28.67 -14.06 20.90
C CYS A 182 28.64 -13.46 22.32
N GLN A 183 28.52 -12.15 22.41
CA GLN A 183 28.18 -11.41 23.62
C GLN A 183 26.70 -11.61 23.95
N ARG A 184 26.40 -11.77 25.25
CA ARG A 184 25.01 -11.84 25.73
C ARG A 184 24.25 -10.56 25.47
N TRP A 185 23.00 -10.68 25.04
CA TRP A 185 22.12 -9.54 24.76
C TRP A 185 21.80 -8.71 26.01
N ASP A 186 21.83 -9.31 27.20
CA ASP A 186 21.66 -8.59 28.48
C ASP A 186 22.95 -7.95 29.00
N SER A 187 24.09 -8.20 28.36
CA SER A 187 25.39 -7.62 28.71
C SER A 187 25.64 -6.31 27.97
N ALA A 188 26.27 -5.36 28.64
CA ALA A 188 26.80 -4.13 28.03
C ALA A 188 28.33 -4.20 27.81
N ARG A 189 28.92 -5.40 27.88
CA ARG A 189 30.36 -5.65 27.77
C ARG A 189 30.65 -6.85 26.86
N PRO A 190 31.70 -6.78 26.00
CA PRO A 190 32.56 -5.61 25.78
C PRO A 190 31.86 -4.43 25.09
N HIS A 191 30.79 -4.70 24.34
CA HIS A 191 30.12 -3.68 23.53
C HIS A 191 28.82 -3.21 24.18
N LYS A 192 28.65 -1.90 24.34
CA LYS A 192 27.36 -1.32 24.74
C LYS A 192 26.46 -1.22 23.51
N HIS A 193 25.23 -1.69 23.62
CA HIS A 193 24.31 -1.73 22.48
C HIS A 193 22.84 -1.45 22.84
N PRO A 194 21.99 -1.08 21.86
CA PRO A 194 20.59 -0.73 22.11
C PRO A 194 19.66 -1.95 22.28
N PHE A 195 20.06 -3.13 21.79
CA PHE A 195 19.25 -4.36 21.74
C PHE A 195 19.16 -5.09 23.09
N GLN A 196 18.66 -4.41 24.12
CA GLN A 196 18.46 -5.03 25.43
C GLN A 196 17.18 -5.89 25.46
N PRO A 197 17.21 -7.12 26.01
CA PRO A 197 16.05 -8.02 26.06
C PRO A 197 14.83 -7.41 26.77
N LYS A 198 15.06 -6.55 27.76
CA LYS A 198 13.99 -5.84 28.47
C LYS A 198 13.19 -4.90 27.57
N LYS A 199 13.83 -4.33 26.54
CA LYS A 199 13.25 -3.40 25.56
C LYS A 199 12.64 -4.15 24.37
N TYR A 200 13.26 -5.24 23.94
CA TYR A 200 12.82 -6.05 22.79
C TYR A 200 12.33 -7.43 23.24
N ARG A 201 11.20 -7.45 23.97
CA ARG A 201 10.67 -8.67 24.62
C ARG A 201 10.16 -9.71 23.62
N ASP A 202 9.68 -9.25 22.47
CA ASP A 202 9.14 -10.03 21.35
C ASP A 202 10.23 -10.68 20.48
N LYS A 203 11.48 -10.20 20.57
CA LYS A 203 12.59 -10.64 19.70
C LYS A 203 13.37 -11.85 20.19
N ASP A 204 12.94 -12.48 21.28
CA ASP A 204 13.61 -13.64 21.90
C ASP A 204 15.13 -13.46 22.03
N LEU A 205 15.57 -12.29 22.51
CA LEU A 205 16.98 -11.98 22.76
C LEU A 205 17.47 -12.71 24.02
N LYS A 206 17.44 -14.04 23.98
CA LYS A 206 17.84 -14.92 25.07
C LYS A 206 19.33 -15.22 24.98
N ASP A 207 20.00 -15.15 26.12
CA ASP A 207 21.43 -15.44 26.26
C ASP A 207 22.27 -14.60 25.27
N ASN A 208 23.17 -15.21 24.52
CA ASN A 208 23.97 -14.63 23.44
C ASN A 208 23.67 -15.28 22.08
N TYR A 209 22.53 -15.98 21.94
CA TYR A 209 22.25 -16.68 20.69
C TYR A 209 22.11 -15.70 19.53
N CYS A 210 22.54 -16.11 18.34
CA CYS A 210 22.38 -15.35 17.10
C CYS A 210 20.91 -15.06 16.86
N ARG A 211 20.58 -13.80 16.58
CA ARG A 211 19.21 -13.33 16.33
C ARG A 211 19.23 -12.26 15.25
N ASN A 212 18.07 -11.99 14.66
CA ASN A 212 17.92 -10.89 13.73
C ASN A 212 16.84 -9.89 14.19
N PRO A 213 17.08 -9.13 15.27
CA PRO A 213 16.05 -8.24 15.83
C PRO A 213 15.72 -7.01 14.98
N ASN A 214 16.58 -6.69 14.01
CA ASN A 214 16.52 -5.49 13.18
C ASN A 214 16.50 -5.81 11.67
N ASN A 215 16.15 -7.04 11.31
CA ASN A 215 15.88 -7.47 9.94
C ASN A 215 17.04 -7.17 8.97
N ARG A 216 18.27 -7.46 9.43
CA ARG A 216 19.48 -7.52 8.59
C ARG A 216 19.39 -8.73 7.65
N LEU A 217 20.42 -8.90 6.81
CA LEU A 217 20.52 -9.98 5.84
C LEU A 217 20.38 -11.39 6.45
N ARG A 218 20.93 -11.61 7.66
CA ARG A 218 20.89 -12.90 8.36
C ARG A 218 21.08 -12.70 9.87
N PRO A 219 20.84 -13.70 10.72
CA PRO A 219 21.09 -13.61 12.14
C PRO A 219 22.53 -13.25 12.46
N TRP A 220 22.69 -12.48 13.52
CA TRP A 220 23.95 -11.91 13.95
C TRP A 220 23.99 -11.81 15.47
N CYS A 221 25.15 -11.47 16.01
CA CYS A 221 25.31 -11.16 17.43
C CYS A 221 26.40 -10.12 17.62
N TYR A 222 26.37 -9.44 18.77
CA TYR A 222 27.57 -8.74 19.26
C TYR A 222 28.63 -9.78 19.61
N THR A 223 29.91 -9.48 19.45
CA THR A 223 30.97 -10.47 19.73
C THR A 223 31.67 -10.19 21.06
N MET A 224 32.32 -11.19 21.63
CA MET A 224 33.20 -11.02 22.80
C MET A 224 34.57 -10.42 22.44
N ASP A 225 34.89 -10.25 21.14
CA ASP A 225 36.11 -9.60 20.66
C ASP A 225 35.95 -8.06 20.73
N PRO A 226 36.80 -7.34 21.49
CA PRO A 226 36.76 -5.88 21.55
C PRO A 226 36.95 -5.18 20.20
N LYS A 227 37.59 -5.82 19.21
CA LYS A 227 37.84 -5.25 17.89
C LYS A 227 36.69 -5.42 16.90
N THR A 228 35.82 -6.41 17.15
CA THR A 228 34.71 -6.75 16.27
C THR A 228 33.40 -6.53 17.01
N PRO A 229 32.73 -5.36 16.89
CA PRO A 229 31.52 -5.09 17.65
C PRO A 229 30.41 -6.14 17.44
N TRP A 230 30.16 -6.51 16.20
CA TRP A 230 29.16 -7.50 15.81
C TRP A 230 29.58 -8.20 14.53
N GLU A 231 29.03 -9.38 14.29
CA GLU A 231 29.29 -10.17 13.09
C GLU A 231 28.10 -11.09 12.80
N TYR A 232 27.96 -11.53 11.55
CA TYR A 232 26.93 -12.49 11.17
C TYR A 232 27.26 -13.90 11.65
N CYS A 233 26.23 -14.71 11.80
CA CYS A 233 26.35 -16.13 12.11
C CYS A 233 26.12 -16.96 10.84
N ASN A 234 26.84 -18.08 10.73
CA ASN A 234 26.64 -19.03 9.65
C ASN A 234 25.56 -20.04 10.07
N ILE A 235 24.34 -19.88 9.54
CA ILE A 235 23.16 -20.71 9.84
C ILE A 235 22.60 -21.17 8.51
N THR A 236 22.23 -22.44 8.41
CA THR A 236 21.68 -23.01 7.17
C THR A 236 20.31 -22.45 6.86
N VAL A 237 20.04 -22.23 5.58
CA VAL A 237 18.71 -21.86 5.10
C VAL A 237 17.88 -23.13 4.93
N CYS A 238 16.61 -23.10 5.34
CA CYS A 238 15.72 -24.25 5.17
C CYS A 238 15.59 -24.58 3.67
N GLY A 239 15.76 -25.85 3.31
CA GLY A 239 15.69 -26.33 1.93
C GLY A 239 14.27 -26.38 1.42
N SER A 240 13.80 -25.29 0.83
CA SER A 240 12.70 -25.29 -0.13
C SER A 240 12.98 -24.20 -1.16
N ASP A 241 12.85 -24.57 -2.44
CA ASP A 241 12.75 -23.61 -3.53
C ASP A 241 11.63 -22.62 -3.18
N PRO A 242 11.82 -21.28 -3.34
CA PRO A 242 10.78 -20.30 -3.05
C PRO A 242 9.48 -20.46 -3.86
N SER A 243 9.43 -21.44 -4.77
CA SER A 243 8.31 -21.75 -5.65
C SER A 243 7.38 -22.88 -5.17
N GLU A 244 7.67 -23.56 -4.06
CA GLU A 244 6.82 -24.66 -3.53
C GLU A 244 6.51 -24.53 -2.03
N ASP A 245 6.13 -23.34 -1.56
CA ASP A 245 5.44 -23.22 -0.26
C ASP A 245 4.07 -22.54 -0.47
N SER A 246 3.12 -23.37 -0.90
CA SER A 246 1.77 -23.00 -1.31
C SER A 246 0.81 -22.90 -0.12
N ASP A 247 1.13 -22.10 0.90
CA ASP A 247 0.17 -21.74 1.97
C ASP A 247 0.60 -20.55 2.86
N VAL A 248 1.33 -19.57 2.31
CA VAL A 248 1.43 -18.25 2.99
C VAL A 248 0.21 -17.45 2.59
N GLU A 249 -0.67 -17.10 3.54
CA GLU A 249 -1.76 -16.14 3.35
C GLU A 249 -1.17 -14.79 2.90
N VAL A 250 -1.09 -14.61 1.58
CA VAL A 250 -0.54 -13.41 0.97
C VAL A 250 -1.67 -12.44 0.70
N THR A 251 -1.48 -11.20 1.14
CA THR A 251 -2.48 -10.14 0.99
C THR A 251 -2.10 -9.19 -0.16
N THR A 252 -3.02 -8.94 -1.09
CA THR A 252 -2.77 -8.08 -2.28
C THR A 252 -3.54 -6.77 -2.23
N SER A 253 -4.72 -6.76 -1.61
CA SER A 253 -5.63 -5.62 -1.51
C SER A 253 -5.56 -4.88 -0.16
N CYS A 254 -5.06 -5.53 0.88
CA CYS A 254 -4.90 -5.00 2.24
C CYS A 254 -3.59 -5.52 2.86
N ALA A 255 -3.14 -4.97 3.97
CA ALA A 255 -1.99 -5.40 4.75
C ALA A 255 -2.46 -6.01 6.08
N GLN A 256 -2.17 -7.29 6.32
CA GLN A 256 -2.45 -7.94 7.60
C GLN A 256 -1.35 -7.63 8.62
N GLY A 257 -1.70 -7.44 9.89
CA GLY A 257 -0.72 -7.16 10.94
C GLY A 257 0.17 -5.95 10.62
N LYS A 258 1.45 -6.17 10.32
CA LYS A 258 2.42 -5.14 9.88
C LYS A 258 2.58 -5.03 8.35
N GLY A 259 1.98 -5.92 7.58
CA GLY A 259 2.08 -5.96 6.11
C GLY A 259 3.41 -6.49 5.58
N THR A 260 4.05 -7.41 6.32
CA THR A 260 5.27 -8.12 5.89
C THR A 260 4.99 -9.14 4.79
N ASP A 261 3.76 -9.64 4.76
CA ASP A 261 3.14 -10.56 3.81
C ASP A 261 2.44 -9.84 2.65
N TYR A 262 2.36 -8.50 2.68
CA TYR A 262 1.72 -7.73 1.62
C TYR A 262 2.47 -7.88 0.29
N ARG A 263 1.76 -8.26 -0.77
CA ARG A 263 2.31 -8.47 -2.13
C ARG A 263 1.55 -7.70 -3.21
N GLY A 264 0.75 -6.72 -2.82
CA GLY A 264 0.01 -5.86 -3.77
C GLY A 264 0.91 -4.99 -4.64
N THR A 265 0.29 -4.25 -5.56
CA THR A 265 0.95 -3.46 -6.61
C THR A 265 1.03 -1.96 -6.31
N MET A 266 0.69 -1.57 -5.08
CA MET A 266 0.75 -0.17 -4.66
C MET A 266 2.18 0.36 -4.71
N ASN A 267 2.44 1.48 -5.39
CA ASN A 267 3.79 2.03 -5.61
C ASN A 267 3.86 3.57 -5.53
N VAL A 268 2.88 4.17 -4.87
CA VAL A 268 2.81 5.63 -4.65
C VAL A 268 2.48 5.85 -3.18
N THR A 269 3.08 6.84 -2.54
CA THR A 269 2.88 7.15 -1.11
C THR A 269 1.58 7.94 -0.89
N PRO A 270 1.07 8.10 0.35
CA PRO A 270 -0.10 8.93 0.64
C PRO A 270 0.03 10.38 0.14
N GLU A 271 1.26 10.89 0.06
CA GLU A 271 1.60 12.23 -0.43
C GLU A 271 1.74 12.30 -1.97
N GLY A 272 1.48 11.20 -2.69
CA GLY A 272 1.54 11.14 -4.15
C GLY A 272 2.95 10.95 -4.72
N VAL A 273 3.95 10.64 -3.88
CA VAL A 273 5.32 10.44 -4.34
C VAL A 273 5.49 9.01 -4.83
N THR A 274 6.02 8.84 -6.04
CA THR A 274 6.27 7.51 -6.60
C THR A 274 7.39 6.81 -5.82
N CYS A 275 7.22 5.52 -5.61
CA CYS A 275 8.26 4.68 -5.04
C CYS A 275 9.43 4.48 -6.02
N GLN A 276 10.65 4.52 -5.51
CA GLN A 276 11.86 4.08 -6.19
C GLN A 276 11.83 2.55 -6.31
N ARG A 277 12.34 2.03 -7.43
CA ARG A 277 12.49 0.57 -7.61
C ARG A 277 13.50 0.00 -6.62
N TRP A 278 13.20 -1.19 -6.07
CA TRP A 278 14.07 -1.85 -5.09
C TRP A 278 15.42 -2.33 -5.68
N ASP A 279 15.50 -2.50 -6.99
CA ASP A 279 16.74 -2.81 -7.70
C ASP A 279 17.55 -1.54 -8.08
N SER A 280 16.97 -0.34 -7.91
CA SER A 280 17.65 0.93 -8.19
C SER A 280 18.44 1.43 -6.97
N GLN A 281 19.60 2.04 -7.21
CA GLN A 281 20.39 2.74 -6.18
C GLN A 281 20.30 4.26 -6.29
N PHE A 282 19.35 4.77 -7.08
CA PHE A 282 19.12 6.20 -7.30
C PHE A 282 17.62 6.56 -7.22
N PRO A 283 17.24 7.69 -6.60
CA PRO A 283 18.09 8.68 -5.93
C PRO A 283 18.69 8.20 -4.60
N HIS A 284 18.11 7.16 -3.98
CA HIS A 284 18.55 6.68 -2.67
C HIS A 284 19.28 5.35 -2.78
N SER A 285 20.58 5.33 -2.51
CA SER A 285 21.30 4.07 -2.34
C SER A 285 20.88 3.37 -1.04
N HIS A 286 20.67 2.05 -1.09
CA HIS A 286 20.17 1.24 0.02
C HIS A 286 20.55 -0.25 -0.06
N SER A 287 20.48 -0.95 1.06
CA SER A 287 20.82 -2.38 1.19
C SER A 287 19.67 -3.36 0.89
N PHE A 288 18.43 -2.87 0.74
CA PHE A 288 17.23 -3.68 0.47
C PHE A 288 17.12 -4.12 -0.99
N LEU A 289 18.08 -4.94 -1.43
CA LEU A 289 18.11 -5.47 -2.79
C LEU A 289 17.29 -6.76 -2.90
N PRO A 290 16.60 -7.03 -4.03
CA PRO A 290 15.77 -8.24 -4.18
C PRO A 290 16.57 -9.54 -4.01
N GLN A 291 17.83 -9.55 -4.43
CA GLN A 291 18.74 -10.69 -4.30
C GLN A 291 19.06 -11.04 -2.84
N ASN A 292 19.04 -10.03 -1.96
CA ASN A 292 19.36 -10.16 -0.54
C ASN A 292 18.12 -10.51 0.31
N TYR A 293 16.92 -10.20 -0.19
CA TYR A 293 15.65 -10.37 0.51
C TYR A 293 14.67 -11.17 -0.35
N LYS A 294 15.10 -12.33 -0.85
CA LYS A 294 14.39 -13.14 -1.85
C LYS A 294 12.92 -13.42 -1.47
N CYS A 295 12.65 -13.72 -0.21
CA CYS A 295 11.30 -14.04 0.27
C CYS A 295 10.39 -12.81 0.50
N LYS A 296 10.92 -11.59 0.42
CA LYS A 296 10.19 -10.34 0.70
C LYS A 296 9.50 -9.75 -0.52
N ASP A 297 9.65 -10.37 -1.70
CA ASP A 297 9.05 -9.92 -2.98
C ASP A 297 9.33 -8.44 -3.26
N LEU A 298 10.60 -8.04 -3.19
CA LEU A 298 11.03 -6.67 -3.51
C LEU A 298 11.06 -6.43 -5.03
N ARG A 299 10.01 -6.82 -5.76
CA ARG A 299 9.92 -6.60 -7.20
C ARG A 299 9.46 -5.17 -7.51
N GLU A 300 9.88 -4.68 -8.67
CA GLU A 300 9.51 -3.35 -9.17
C GLU A 300 9.75 -2.25 -8.12
N ASN A 301 8.79 -1.35 -7.95
CA ASN A 301 8.78 -0.29 -6.95
C ASN A 301 7.58 -0.40 -5.99
N TYR A 302 7.04 -1.60 -5.79
CA TYR A 302 5.86 -1.75 -4.94
C TYR A 302 6.18 -1.55 -3.45
N CYS A 303 5.24 -1.01 -2.68
CA CYS A 303 5.33 -0.87 -1.24
C CYS A 303 5.50 -2.26 -0.61
N ARG A 304 6.54 -2.41 0.21
CA ARG A 304 6.87 -3.65 0.91
C ARG A 304 7.28 -3.35 2.34
N ASN A 305 7.35 -4.38 3.17
CA ASN A 305 7.82 -4.22 4.55
C ASN A 305 8.95 -5.23 4.84
N PRO A 306 10.13 -5.07 4.21
CA PRO A 306 11.24 -6.01 4.39
C PRO A 306 11.85 -5.95 5.80
N ASP A 307 11.72 -4.82 6.48
CA ASP A 307 12.33 -4.53 7.77
C ASP A 307 11.34 -4.60 8.96
N GLY A 308 10.12 -5.12 8.75
CA GLY A 308 9.14 -5.33 9.82
C GLY A 308 8.74 -4.05 10.56
N ALA A 309 8.83 -2.90 9.87
CA ALA A 309 8.26 -1.63 10.30
C ALA A 309 6.75 -1.75 10.56
N ASP A 310 6.12 -0.71 11.10
CA ASP A 310 4.71 -0.79 11.45
C ASP A 310 3.79 -0.78 10.21
N TYR A 311 4.27 -0.30 9.05
CA TYR A 311 3.52 -0.22 7.79
C TYR A 311 4.41 -0.64 6.61
N PRO A 312 3.82 -1.14 5.50
CA PRO A 312 4.54 -1.19 4.24
C PRO A 312 5.03 0.20 3.83
N TRP A 313 6.20 0.26 3.22
CA TRP A 313 6.88 1.49 2.84
C TRP A 313 7.68 1.27 1.55
N CYS A 314 8.24 2.35 1.02
CA CYS A 314 9.18 2.30 -0.09
C CYS A 314 10.21 3.43 0.00
N PHE A 315 11.36 3.25 -0.65
CA PHE A 315 12.19 4.40 -1.02
C PHE A 315 11.43 5.27 -2.00
N THR A 316 11.61 6.59 -1.97
CA THR A 316 10.84 7.48 -2.85
C THR A 316 11.69 7.99 -4.02
N THR A 317 11.07 8.38 -5.13
CA THR A 317 11.77 9.05 -6.23
C THR A 317 12.14 10.49 -5.93
N ASN A 318 11.69 11.06 -4.81
CA ASN A 318 12.03 12.40 -4.36
C ASN A 318 13.39 12.37 -3.60
N PRO A 319 14.43 13.08 -4.08
CA PRO A 319 15.73 13.13 -3.40
C PRO A 319 15.69 13.70 -1.98
N ASN A 320 14.68 14.52 -1.67
CA ASN A 320 14.51 15.13 -0.34
C ASN A 320 13.69 14.27 0.64
N GLN A 321 13.10 13.17 0.17
CA GLN A 321 12.32 12.25 1.00
C GLN A 321 12.83 10.82 0.80
N ARG A 322 13.69 10.35 1.70
CA ARG A 322 14.35 9.06 1.52
C ARG A 322 13.39 7.87 1.52
N ILE A 323 12.47 7.83 2.47
CA ILE A 323 11.50 6.75 2.69
C ILE A 323 10.14 7.38 2.96
N ALA A 324 9.07 6.70 2.57
CA ALA A 324 7.71 7.05 2.95
C ALA A 324 6.85 5.81 3.21
N ASN A 325 5.94 5.92 4.17
CA ASN A 325 5.04 4.82 4.57
C ASN A 325 3.81 4.79 3.66
N CYS A 326 3.46 3.62 3.15
CA CYS A 326 2.27 3.40 2.34
C CYS A 326 1.05 3.14 3.23
N THR A 327 0.71 4.12 4.07
CA THR A 327 -0.37 4.02 5.07
C THR A 327 -1.78 3.97 4.48
N HIS A 328 -1.92 4.25 3.18
CA HIS A 328 -3.17 4.13 2.44
C HIS A 328 -3.49 2.67 2.03
N ILE A 329 -2.59 1.72 2.29
CA ILE A 329 -2.89 0.29 2.15
C ILE A 329 -3.85 -0.12 3.30
N PRO A 330 -5.08 -0.60 3.00
CA PRO A 330 -6.07 -0.97 4.02
C PRO A 330 -5.56 -2.08 4.94
N ARG A 331 -6.07 -2.23 6.18
CA ARG A 331 -5.71 -3.36 7.06
C ARG A 331 -6.68 -4.54 6.90
N CYS A 332 -6.16 -5.76 6.74
CA CYS A 332 -6.99 -6.96 6.65
C CYS A 332 -7.63 -7.27 8.02
N GLY A 333 -8.88 -7.76 8.03
CA GLY A 333 -9.58 -8.08 9.28
C GLY A 333 -10.03 -6.89 10.11
N ALA A 334 -9.92 -5.65 9.60
CA ALA A 334 -10.63 -4.49 10.13
C ALA A 334 -12.14 -4.53 9.78
N GLU A 335 -12.75 -5.72 9.86
CA GLU A 335 -14.18 -5.95 9.76
C GLU A 335 -14.76 -6.12 11.17
N ALA A 336 -14.74 -5.03 11.92
CA ALA A 336 -15.67 -4.80 13.02
C ALA A 336 -16.26 -3.38 12.92
N THR A 337 -16.49 -2.91 11.69
CA THR A 337 -17.53 -1.92 11.31
C THR A 337 -17.54 -1.77 9.78
N GLN A 338 -17.74 -2.85 9.02
CA GLN A 338 -18.36 -2.69 7.69
C GLN A 338 -19.87 -2.60 7.89
N LYS A 339 -20.33 -1.46 8.41
CA LYS A 339 -21.59 -0.93 7.90
C LYS A 339 -21.21 -0.51 6.48
N ALA A 340 -21.87 -1.07 5.47
CA ALA A 340 -21.63 -0.70 4.08
C ALA A 340 -21.45 0.83 4.00
N GLU A 341 -20.26 1.31 3.62
CA GLU A 341 -20.02 2.74 3.38
C GLU A 341 -20.71 3.10 2.07
N CYS A 342 -22.03 3.07 2.13
CA CYS A 342 -22.92 3.51 1.11
C CYS A 342 -23.66 4.75 1.65
N TYR A 343 -24.22 5.55 0.74
CA TYR A 343 -25.02 6.70 1.12
C TYR A 343 -26.43 6.56 0.56
N GLU A 344 -27.39 7.09 1.31
CA GLU A 344 -28.80 7.16 0.92
C GLU A 344 -29.07 8.51 0.26
N GLU A 345 -30.05 8.56 -0.65
CA GLU A 345 -30.40 9.74 -1.44
C GLU A 345 -29.16 10.42 -2.04
N ASN A 346 -28.89 11.70 -1.75
CA ASN A 346 -27.69 12.40 -2.20
C ASN A 346 -26.53 12.33 -1.18
N GLY A 347 -26.69 11.67 -0.04
CA GLY A 347 -25.65 11.57 0.99
C GLY A 347 -25.46 12.82 1.85
N GLU A 348 -26.46 13.72 1.91
CA GLU A 348 -26.48 14.86 2.85
C GLU A 348 -26.31 14.40 4.31
N THR A 349 -26.92 13.27 4.66
CA THR A 349 -26.85 12.65 6.00
C THR A 349 -25.69 11.67 6.15
N TYR A 350 -24.87 11.48 5.12
CA TYR A 350 -23.73 10.57 5.20
C TYR A 350 -22.73 11.05 6.26
N ARG A 351 -22.43 10.20 7.24
CA ARG A 351 -21.50 10.47 8.35
C ARG A 351 -20.44 9.37 8.50
N GLY A 352 -20.15 8.63 7.43
CA GLY A 352 -19.11 7.60 7.44
C GLY A 352 -17.68 8.17 7.51
N THR A 353 -16.69 7.29 7.44
CA THR A 353 -15.27 7.61 7.70
C THR A 353 -14.40 7.61 6.44
N LEU A 354 -14.98 7.36 5.27
CA LEU A 354 -14.27 7.45 4.00
C LEU A 354 -13.60 8.82 3.86
N SER A 355 -12.33 8.83 3.47
CA SER A 355 -11.50 10.04 3.31
C SER A 355 -10.66 9.98 2.03
N ILE A 356 -11.18 9.31 1.00
CA ILE A 356 -10.55 9.20 -0.32
C ILE A 356 -11.57 9.51 -1.42
N THR A 357 -11.11 10.28 -2.42
CA THR A 357 -11.91 10.63 -3.58
C THR A 357 -12.04 9.44 -4.55
N ARG A 358 -12.96 9.49 -5.49
CA ARG A 358 -13.10 8.50 -6.57
C ARG A 358 -11.86 8.43 -7.47
N SER A 359 -11.14 9.54 -7.60
CA SER A 359 -9.84 9.60 -8.31
C SER A 359 -8.68 9.05 -7.48
N GLY A 360 -8.92 8.52 -6.27
CA GLY A 360 -7.90 7.96 -5.39
C GLY A 360 -7.08 9.01 -4.63
N ILE A 361 -7.52 10.27 -4.63
CA ILE A 361 -6.80 11.37 -3.97
C ILE A 361 -7.29 11.45 -2.51
N PRO A 362 -6.40 11.50 -1.51
CA PRO A 362 -6.79 11.68 -0.13
C PRO A 362 -7.49 13.02 0.09
N CYS A 363 -8.55 12.99 0.90
CA CYS A 363 -9.27 14.19 1.31
C CYS A 363 -8.41 15.06 2.23
N ALA A 364 -8.50 16.38 2.06
CA ALA A 364 -7.97 17.39 2.96
C ALA A 364 -8.94 17.66 4.11
N ASP A 365 -8.42 18.20 5.21
CA ASP A 365 -9.22 18.54 6.39
C ASP A 365 -10.16 19.71 6.08
N TRP A 366 -11.45 19.54 6.40
CA TRP A 366 -12.47 20.56 6.16
C TRP A 366 -12.15 21.87 6.87
N SER A 367 -11.54 21.83 8.06
CA SER A 367 -11.23 23.03 8.86
C SER A 367 -10.31 24.01 8.13
N HIS A 368 -9.43 23.52 7.25
CA HIS A 368 -8.50 24.35 6.47
C HIS A 368 -9.19 25.13 5.36
N HIS A 369 -10.32 24.64 4.86
CA HIS A 369 -11.08 25.25 3.77
C HIS A 369 -12.27 26.09 4.26
N ILE A 370 -12.71 25.88 5.51
CA ILE A 370 -13.81 26.62 6.13
C ILE A 370 -13.36 28.00 6.65
N ASN A 371 -12.12 28.12 7.16
CA ASN A 371 -11.61 29.36 7.74
C ASN A 371 -11.07 30.37 6.71
N SER A 372 -10.98 29.99 5.44
CA SER A 372 -10.46 30.84 4.35
C SER A 372 -11.60 31.60 3.65
N GLY A 373 -12.24 32.54 4.35
CA GLY A 373 -12.86 33.73 3.75
C GLY A 373 -13.92 33.56 2.64
N ASP A 374 -14.58 32.41 2.52
CA ASP A 374 -15.60 32.22 1.47
C ASP A 374 -16.96 32.76 1.96
N SER A 375 -17.14 34.07 1.81
CA SER A 375 -18.30 34.86 2.26
C SER A 375 -19.65 34.48 1.61
N HIS A 376 -19.74 33.35 0.88
CA HIS A 376 -20.95 32.88 0.19
C HIS A 376 -21.36 31.45 0.56
N SER A 377 -20.78 30.89 1.63
CA SER A 377 -21.15 29.58 2.16
C SER A 377 -22.34 29.69 3.13
N THR A 378 -23.55 29.38 2.67
CA THR A 378 -24.72 29.12 3.52
C THR A 378 -24.69 27.73 4.17
N VAL A 379 -23.51 27.12 4.26
CA VAL A 379 -23.33 25.72 4.62
C VAL A 379 -23.18 25.58 6.14
N SER A 380 -24.12 24.86 6.76
CA SER A 380 -24.04 24.50 8.18
C SER A 380 -22.75 23.72 8.46
N HIS A 381 -21.91 24.21 9.39
CA HIS A 381 -20.65 23.57 9.79
C HIS A 381 -20.84 22.24 10.57
N VAL A 382 -22.09 21.82 10.78
CA VAL A 382 -22.42 20.62 11.56
C VAL A 382 -22.15 19.35 10.76
N GLY A 383 -21.16 18.56 11.21
CA GLY A 383 -20.83 17.25 10.65
C GLY A 383 -19.66 17.22 9.67
N LEU A 384 -18.92 18.32 9.49
CA LEU A 384 -17.70 18.40 8.68
C LEU A 384 -16.45 18.07 9.52
N GLU A 385 -16.37 16.83 10.00
CA GLU A 385 -15.29 16.36 10.87
C GLU A 385 -14.07 15.89 10.07
N LYS A 386 -12.88 16.30 10.52
CA LYS A 386 -11.58 15.90 9.95
C LYS A 386 -11.56 16.09 8.43
N ASN A 387 -11.16 15.04 7.69
CA ASN A 387 -11.13 14.99 6.24
C ASN A 387 -12.11 13.96 5.66
N TYR A 388 -13.21 13.67 6.35
CA TYR A 388 -14.16 12.65 5.88
C TYR A 388 -15.06 13.17 4.75
N CYS A 389 -15.45 12.31 3.81
CA CYS A 389 -16.36 12.63 2.72
C CYS A 389 -17.72 13.10 3.24
N ARG A 390 -18.21 14.24 2.73
CA ARG A 390 -19.49 14.84 3.16
C ARG A 390 -20.21 15.48 1.96
N ASN A 391 -21.53 15.66 2.06
CA ASN A 391 -22.29 16.40 1.06
C ASN A 391 -23.00 17.62 1.65
N PRO A 392 -22.26 18.67 2.01
CA PRO A 392 -22.83 19.77 2.76
C PRO A 392 -23.57 20.80 1.88
N ASP A 393 -23.37 20.76 0.56
CA ASP A 393 -24.04 21.60 -0.44
C ASP A 393 -25.24 20.91 -1.12
N ARG A 394 -25.66 19.74 -0.61
CA ARG A 394 -26.78 18.93 -1.13
C ARG A 394 -26.61 18.59 -2.61
N ASP A 395 -25.37 18.38 -3.03
CA ASP A 395 -25.04 18.01 -4.40
C ASP A 395 -25.72 16.68 -4.76
N ARG A 396 -26.53 16.68 -5.83
CA ARG A 396 -27.25 15.48 -6.30
C ARG A 396 -26.31 14.33 -6.69
N HIS A 397 -25.02 14.60 -6.88
CA HIS A 397 -24.03 13.62 -7.33
C HIS A 397 -23.27 12.93 -6.18
N GLY A 398 -23.61 13.26 -4.92
CA GLY A 398 -23.13 12.52 -3.76
C GLY A 398 -22.08 13.25 -2.92
N PRO A 399 -21.57 12.58 -1.88
CA PRO A 399 -20.53 13.12 -1.01
C PRO A 399 -19.22 13.37 -1.75
N TRP A 400 -18.54 14.45 -1.35
CA TRP A 400 -17.26 14.90 -1.89
C TRP A 400 -16.36 15.39 -0.76
N CYS A 401 -15.12 15.74 -1.09
CA CYS A 401 -14.21 16.40 -0.17
C CYS A 401 -13.24 17.31 -0.90
N TYR A 402 -12.65 18.27 -0.18
CA TYR A 402 -11.48 19.00 -0.66
C TYR A 402 -10.27 18.07 -0.72
N THR A 403 -9.30 18.41 -1.56
CA THR A 403 -8.02 17.73 -1.68
C THR A 403 -6.89 18.72 -1.40
N SER A 404 -5.72 18.24 -0.98
CA SER A 404 -4.61 19.12 -0.57
C SER A 404 -4.25 20.16 -1.66
N PRO A 405 -3.84 21.40 -1.29
CA PRO A 405 -3.59 22.50 -2.24
C PRO A 405 -2.58 22.19 -3.36
N ASN A 406 -1.66 21.26 -3.12
CA ASN A 406 -0.63 20.83 -4.06
C ASN A 406 -1.11 19.76 -5.06
N ASN A 407 -2.34 19.28 -4.93
CA ASN A 407 -2.93 18.29 -5.84
C ASN A 407 -3.50 18.96 -7.10
N ARG A 408 -3.52 18.20 -8.21
CA ARG A 408 -4.03 18.67 -9.51
C ARG A 408 -5.51 19.06 -9.46
N LEU A 409 -6.28 18.36 -8.64
CA LEU A 409 -7.67 18.68 -8.29
C LEU A 409 -7.69 19.35 -6.90
N ALA A 410 -8.51 20.37 -6.70
CA ALA A 410 -8.76 21.04 -5.41
C ALA A 410 -9.88 20.38 -4.60
N TRP A 411 -10.74 19.60 -5.27
CA TRP A 411 -11.79 18.78 -4.68
C TRP A 411 -12.17 17.68 -5.68
N ASP A 412 -12.80 16.61 -5.20
CA ASP A 412 -13.37 15.55 -6.04
C ASP A 412 -14.45 14.78 -5.25
N TYR A 413 -15.34 14.08 -5.97
CA TYR A 413 -16.35 13.22 -5.35
C TYR A 413 -15.71 12.02 -4.66
N CYS A 414 -16.38 11.46 -3.68
CA CYS A 414 -15.87 10.32 -2.93
C CYS A 414 -16.24 8.98 -3.55
N LYS A 415 -15.41 7.96 -3.34
CA LYS A 415 -15.62 6.60 -3.84
C LYS A 415 -16.68 5.86 -3.02
N LEU A 416 -17.89 6.39 -2.95
CA LEU A 416 -19.03 5.79 -2.25
C LEU A 416 -20.07 5.28 -3.23
N LYS A 417 -20.71 4.16 -2.90
CA LYS A 417 -21.86 3.63 -3.66
C LYS A 417 -23.16 4.04 -2.99
N HIS A 418 -24.28 4.03 -3.72
CA HIS A 418 -25.59 4.08 -3.08
C HIS A 418 -25.86 2.77 -2.34
N CYS A 419 -26.63 2.85 -1.25
CA CYS A 419 -27.04 1.65 -0.53
C CYS A 419 -28.01 0.83 -1.39
N GLU A 420 -27.70 -0.45 -1.62
CA GLU A 420 -28.58 -1.36 -2.35
C GLU A 420 -29.90 -1.51 -1.57
N SER A 421 -30.94 -0.83 -2.04
CA SER A 421 -32.28 -0.97 -1.48
C SER A 421 -32.93 -2.21 -2.08
N ALA A 422 -33.36 -3.14 -1.24
CA ALA A 422 -34.26 -4.20 -1.63
C ALA A 422 -35.50 -3.60 -2.32
N THR A 423 -35.88 -4.19 -3.46
CA THR A 423 -37.13 -3.98 -4.22
C THR A 423 -37.37 -2.59 -4.83
N LYS A 424 -37.43 -2.56 -6.17
CA LYS A 424 -38.11 -1.51 -6.95
C LYS A 424 -39.57 -1.41 -6.47
N ALA A 425 -39.88 -0.39 -5.68
CA ALA A 425 -41.26 0.06 -5.50
C ALA A 425 -41.70 0.82 -6.76
N PRO A 426 -42.96 0.66 -7.23
CA PRO A 426 -43.48 1.42 -8.35
C PRO A 426 -43.55 2.91 -7.98
N GLN A 427 -42.99 3.75 -8.85
CA GLN A 427 -43.02 5.21 -8.69
C GLN A 427 -44.48 5.70 -8.78
N THR A 428 -45.08 5.98 -7.63
CA THR A 428 -46.32 6.76 -7.52
C THR A 428 -45.99 8.22 -7.20
N ASN A 429 -46.10 9.07 -8.22
CA ASN A 429 -46.74 10.39 -8.24
C ASN A 429 -46.06 11.30 -9.27
N ILE A 430 -46.70 11.39 -10.42
CA ILE A 430 -46.50 12.46 -11.41
C ILE A 430 -47.00 13.76 -10.75
N GLN A 431 -46.11 14.47 -10.05
CA GLN A 431 -46.25 15.91 -9.92
C GLN A 431 -45.59 16.51 -11.16
N THR A 432 -46.43 17.09 -12.02
CA THR A 432 -46.04 17.87 -13.19
C THR A 432 -45.15 19.03 -12.76
N ARG A 433 -43.82 18.79 -12.76
CA ARG A 433 -42.83 19.85 -12.58
C ARG A 433 -43.06 20.91 -13.67
N PRO A 434 -43.06 22.22 -13.33
CA PRO A 434 -43.29 23.27 -14.32
C PRO A 434 -42.21 23.21 -15.40
N LYS A 435 -42.62 23.33 -16.67
CA LYS A 435 -41.73 23.38 -17.84
C LYS A 435 -40.96 24.71 -17.81
N ILE A 436 -39.81 24.74 -17.15
CA ILE A 436 -38.91 25.90 -17.16
C ILE A 436 -38.26 25.97 -18.55
N SER A 437 -38.51 27.06 -19.29
CA SER A 437 -37.83 27.31 -20.57
C SER A 437 -36.33 27.48 -20.34
N CYS A 438 -35.50 26.99 -21.26
CA CYS A 438 -34.06 27.19 -21.20
C CYS A 438 -33.63 28.65 -21.46
N PHE A 439 -34.55 29.52 -21.84
CA PHE A 439 -34.30 30.90 -22.30
C PHE A 439 -34.76 32.00 -21.33
N VAL A 440 -34.83 31.72 -20.02
CA VAL A 440 -35.39 32.67 -19.02
C VAL A 440 -34.75 34.07 -19.04
N HIS A 441 -35.59 35.10 -19.02
CA HIS A 441 -35.23 36.52 -18.94
C HIS A 441 -34.73 36.91 -17.54
N ILE A 442 -33.44 37.23 -17.40
CA ILE A 442 -33.01 38.16 -16.34
C ILE A 442 -33.02 39.55 -16.97
N ASN A 443 -34.04 40.36 -16.64
CA ASN A 443 -34.04 41.79 -16.90
C ASN A 443 -33.00 42.46 -16.01
N THR A 444 -31.75 42.53 -16.47
CA THR A 444 -30.84 43.61 -16.10
C THR A 444 -30.29 44.24 -17.37
N ARG A 445 -30.55 45.53 -17.45
CA ARG A 445 -30.26 46.47 -18.53
C ARG A 445 -28.75 46.50 -18.83
N ILE A 446 -28.41 46.51 -20.12
CA ILE A 446 -27.04 46.61 -20.64
C ILE A 446 -26.28 47.80 -20.02
N VAL A 447 -25.03 47.58 -19.60
CA VAL A 447 -23.97 48.59 -19.61
C VAL A 447 -22.78 47.98 -20.36
N GLY A 448 -22.42 48.55 -21.52
CA GLY A 448 -21.21 48.20 -22.29
C GLY A 448 -21.36 47.30 -23.52
N GLY A 449 -22.49 47.34 -24.23
CA GLY A 449 -22.69 46.50 -25.42
C GLY A 449 -21.74 46.81 -26.60
N HIS A 450 -21.32 45.77 -27.32
CA HIS A 450 -20.93 45.86 -28.73
C HIS A 450 -21.62 44.77 -29.55
N GLN A 451 -22.07 45.15 -30.74
CA GLN A 451 -22.69 44.29 -31.74
C GLN A 451 -21.58 43.71 -32.61
N VAL A 452 -21.51 42.38 -32.74
CA VAL A 452 -20.63 41.72 -33.72
C VAL A 452 -21.50 40.92 -34.68
N ARG A 453 -21.56 41.39 -35.92
CA ARG A 453 -22.17 40.65 -37.05
C ARG A 453 -21.12 39.67 -37.59
N GLY A 454 -21.44 38.38 -37.55
CA GLY A 454 -20.71 37.31 -38.24
C GLY A 454 -19.63 36.60 -37.42
N THR A 455 -20.03 35.78 -36.44
CA THR A 455 -19.12 34.92 -35.62
C THR A 455 -19.77 33.59 -35.22
N ASP A 456 -20.67 33.03 -36.05
CA ASP A 456 -21.35 31.77 -35.71
C ASP A 456 -20.33 30.62 -35.57
N GLY A 457 -20.46 29.82 -34.52
CA GLY A 457 -19.51 28.76 -34.19
C GLY A 457 -18.20 29.21 -33.54
N SER A 458 -17.99 30.52 -33.27
CA SER A 458 -16.74 31.02 -32.66
C SER A 458 -16.48 30.56 -31.20
N TRP A 459 -17.50 30.01 -30.52
CA TRP A 459 -17.36 29.34 -29.21
C TRP A 459 -16.92 27.88 -29.32
N VAL A 460 -16.90 27.31 -30.53
CA VAL A 460 -16.48 25.92 -30.75
C VAL A 460 -14.96 25.85 -30.57
N VAL A 461 -14.55 24.86 -29.78
CA VAL A 461 -13.16 24.67 -29.37
C VAL A 461 -12.59 23.45 -30.08
N SER A 462 -11.39 23.60 -30.64
CA SER A 462 -10.57 22.48 -31.10
C SER A 462 -9.64 22.06 -29.97
N ILE A 463 -9.87 20.88 -29.40
CA ILE A 463 -8.97 20.25 -28.42
C ILE A 463 -7.96 19.42 -29.21
N GLN A 464 -6.68 19.70 -28.99
CA GLN A 464 -5.59 19.08 -29.73
C GLN A 464 -4.70 18.25 -28.82
N ARG A 465 -4.16 17.16 -29.36
CA ARG A 465 -3.07 16.38 -28.75
C ARG A 465 -1.92 16.33 -29.74
N GLN A 466 -0.71 16.69 -29.31
CA GLN A 466 0.47 16.79 -30.19
C GLN A 466 0.20 17.66 -31.45
N LYS A 467 -0.57 18.76 -31.27
CA LYS A 467 -0.99 19.71 -32.31
C LYS A 467 -1.98 19.17 -33.36
N VAL A 468 -2.54 17.98 -33.17
CA VAL A 468 -3.56 17.39 -34.04
C VAL A 468 -4.92 17.49 -33.37
N HIS A 469 -5.94 17.90 -34.11
CA HIS A 469 -7.32 17.94 -33.63
C HIS A 469 -7.78 16.55 -33.20
N LEU A 470 -8.30 16.46 -31.97
CA LEU A 470 -8.76 15.22 -31.36
C LEU A 470 -10.27 15.25 -31.10
N CYS A 471 -10.75 16.34 -30.51
CA CYS A 471 -12.12 16.51 -30.07
C CYS A 471 -12.60 17.95 -30.22
N GLY A 472 -13.93 18.09 -30.29
CA GLY A 472 -14.63 19.35 -30.09
C GLY A 472 -14.74 19.75 -28.62
N GLY A 473 -15.16 20.98 -28.40
CA GLY A 473 -15.44 21.54 -27.09
C GLY A 473 -16.23 22.83 -27.23
N SER A 474 -16.61 23.41 -26.10
CA SER A 474 -17.41 24.64 -26.06
C SER A 474 -16.83 25.62 -25.05
N LEU A 475 -16.49 26.84 -25.49
CA LEU A 475 -16.05 27.91 -24.61
C LEU A 475 -17.24 28.49 -23.84
N ILE A 476 -17.41 28.08 -22.58
CA ILE A 476 -18.56 28.47 -21.73
C ILE A 476 -18.26 29.70 -20.86
N ARG A 477 -16.98 30.02 -20.67
CA ARG A 477 -16.44 31.30 -20.17
C ARG A 477 -15.04 31.48 -20.75
N GLU A 478 -14.46 32.68 -20.66
CA GLU A 478 -13.11 33.00 -21.18
C GLU A 478 -12.02 32.01 -20.77
N ASN A 479 -12.09 31.47 -19.55
CA ASN A 479 -11.12 30.49 -19.01
C ASN A 479 -11.65 29.04 -18.98
N TRP A 480 -12.83 28.76 -19.51
CA TRP A 480 -13.53 27.50 -19.27
C TRP A 480 -14.09 26.87 -20.53
N VAL A 481 -13.67 25.63 -20.78
CA VAL A 481 -14.16 24.80 -21.89
C VAL A 481 -14.92 23.60 -21.34
N LEU A 482 -16.10 23.33 -21.90
CA LEU A 482 -16.88 22.10 -21.66
C LEU A 482 -16.66 21.12 -22.81
N THR A 483 -16.42 19.85 -22.50
CA THR A 483 -16.15 18.80 -23.49
C THR A 483 -16.48 17.41 -22.92
N ASP A 484 -16.16 16.37 -23.67
CA ASP A 484 -16.35 14.97 -23.32
C ASP A 484 -15.09 14.35 -22.68
N GLN A 485 -15.30 13.43 -21.73
CA GLN A 485 -14.25 12.75 -20.98
C GLN A 485 -13.37 11.86 -21.85
N GLN A 486 -13.92 11.26 -22.92
CA GLN A 486 -13.19 10.34 -23.80
C GLN A 486 -12.15 11.04 -24.67
N CYS A 487 -12.16 12.37 -24.70
CA CYS A 487 -11.09 13.18 -25.27
C CYS A 487 -9.76 13.06 -24.49
N PHE A 488 -9.80 12.45 -23.29
CA PHE A 488 -8.66 12.30 -22.41
C PHE A 488 -8.46 10.84 -21.99
N THR A 489 -7.21 10.46 -21.73
CA THR A 489 -6.86 9.08 -21.36
C THR A 489 -7.33 8.68 -19.96
N SER A 490 -7.53 9.67 -19.07
CA SER A 490 -8.03 9.49 -17.71
C SER A 490 -8.52 10.83 -17.15
N CYS A 491 -9.03 10.84 -15.91
CA CYS A 491 -9.38 12.08 -15.20
C CYS A 491 -8.17 12.84 -14.61
N VAL A 492 -6.96 12.25 -14.68
CA VAL A 492 -5.72 12.90 -14.20
C VAL A 492 -4.59 12.71 -15.24
N PRO A 493 -4.79 13.11 -16.52
CA PRO A 493 -3.79 12.90 -17.56
C PRO A 493 -2.62 13.87 -17.40
N ASP A 494 -1.50 13.60 -18.09
CA ASP A 494 -0.48 14.62 -18.33
C ASP A 494 -0.98 15.58 -19.41
N LEU A 495 -1.15 16.85 -19.04
CA LEU A 495 -1.71 17.89 -19.92
C LEU A 495 -0.66 18.56 -20.82
N ARG A 496 0.63 18.21 -20.70
CA ARG A 496 1.71 18.83 -21.49
C ARG A 496 1.53 18.70 -23.00
N ASP A 497 0.94 17.59 -23.45
CA ASP A 497 0.70 17.32 -24.86
C ASP A 497 -0.65 17.85 -25.37
N TYR A 498 -1.46 18.45 -24.50
CA TYR A 498 -2.80 18.93 -24.81
C TYR A 498 -2.83 20.46 -24.94
N SER A 499 -3.57 20.96 -25.93
CA SER A 499 -3.80 22.39 -26.13
C SER A 499 -5.17 22.68 -26.68
N VAL A 500 -5.66 23.89 -26.46
CA VAL A 500 -6.97 24.38 -26.91
C VAL A 500 -6.79 25.51 -27.92
N GLN A 501 -7.60 25.52 -28.96
CA GLN A 501 -7.78 26.67 -29.85
C GLN A 501 -9.26 27.02 -30.00
N VAL A 502 -9.55 28.31 -30.11
CA VAL A 502 -10.89 28.90 -30.20
C VAL A 502 -11.00 29.76 -31.46
N GLY A 503 -12.22 29.96 -31.96
CA GLY A 503 -12.47 30.86 -33.09
C GLY A 503 -11.85 30.42 -34.40
N LEU A 504 -11.66 29.10 -34.59
CA LEU A 504 -11.21 28.54 -35.86
C LEU A 504 -12.43 28.31 -36.77
N HIS A 505 -12.34 28.70 -38.04
CA HIS A 505 -13.29 28.25 -39.07
C HIS A 505 -12.70 27.11 -39.90
N HIS A 506 -11.37 27.11 -40.08
CA HIS A 506 -10.61 26.02 -40.70
C HIS A 506 -9.52 25.51 -39.75
N LEU A 507 -9.30 24.20 -39.68
CA LEU A 507 -8.24 23.61 -38.85
C LEU A 507 -6.84 24.06 -39.27
N ASP A 508 -6.64 24.47 -40.53
CA ASP A 508 -5.38 25.02 -41.04
C ASP A 508 -5.02 26.40 -40.47
N GLU A 509 -6.02 27.18 -40.05
CA GLU A 509 -5.81 28.48 -39.39
C GLU A 509 -5.07 28.32 -38.05
N SER A 510 -4.98 27.10 -37.53
CA SER A 510 -4.24 26.73 -36.31
C SER A 510 -2.77 27.16 -36.31
N LYS A 511 -2.17 27.42 -37.48
CA LYS A 511 -0.80 27.94 -37.60
C LYS A 511 -0.68 29.41 -37.18
N ASN A 512 -1.74 30.19 -37.34
CA ASN A 512 -1.76 31.64 -37.11
C ASN A 512 -2.50 32.06 -35.83
N ARG A 513 -3.16 31.12 -35.13
CA ARG A 513 -3.86 31.38 -33.86
C ARG A 513 -3.10 30.83 -32.65
N PRO A 514 -3.08 31.53 -31.51
CA PRO A 514 -2.38 31.06 -30.32
C PRO A 514 -3.00 29.77 -29.80
N ARG A 515 -2.16 28.86 -29.31
CA ARG A 515 -2.59 27.64 -28.60
C ARG A 515 -2.66 27.94 -27.11
N LEU A 516 -3.85 27.81 -26.55
CA LEU A 516 -4.10 28.03 -25.13
C LEU A 516 -3.72 26.76 -24.35
N ARG A 517 -2.98 26.95 -23.27
CA ARG A 517 -2.58 25.85 -22.38
C ARG A 517 -3.73 25.49 -21.45
N ILE A 518 -3.85 24.21 -21.13
CA ILE A 518 -4.80 23.73 -20.12
C ILE A 518 -4.10 23.73 -18.77
N SER A 519 -4.64 24.49 -17.81
CA SER A 519 -4.12 24.53 -16.43
C SER A 519 -4.68 23.40 -15.58
N ARG A 520 -5.97 23.06 -15.75
CA ARG A 520 -6.64 21.98 -15.01
C ARG A 520 -7.70 21.28 -15.85
N LEU A 521 -7.89 19.99 -15.57
CA LEU A 521 -8.97 19.16 -16.10
C LEU A 521 -9.82 18.69 -14.92
N ILE A 522 -11.13 18.91 -14.98
CA ILE A 522 -12.09 18.49 -13.95
C ILE A 522 -13.12 17.54 -14.56
N CYS A 523 -13.11 16.29 -14.13
CA CYS A 523 -14.11 15.30 -14.55
C CYS A 523 -15.46 15.56 -13.89
N GLY A 524 -16.52 15.40 -14.69
CA GLY A 524 -17.90 15.48 -14.28
C GLY A 524 -18.33 14.32 -13.38
N PRO A 525 -19.57 14.37 -12.87
CA PRO A 525 -20.14 13.29 -12.06
C PRO A 525 -20.08 11.92 -12.74
N ASP A 526 -20.14 10.85 -11.95
CA ASP A 526 -20.08 9.48 -12.48
C ASP A 526 -21.19 9.24 -13.51
N GLY A 527 -20.85 8.63 -14.64
CA GLY A 527 -21.78 8.37 -15.75
C GLY A 527 -22.12 9.59 -16.62
N SER A 528 -21.60 10.78 -16.33
CA SER A 528 -21.88 11.99 -17.12
C SER A 528 -21.10 12.06 -18.44
N ASN A 529 -19.89 11.50 -18.48
CA ASN A 529 -18.90 11.71 -19.54
C ASN A 529 -18.49 13.20 -19.74
N LEU A 530 -18.81 14.12 -18.82
CA LEU A 530 -18.44 15.53 -18.98
C LEU A 530 -17.04 15.80 -18.43
N VAL A 531 -16.36 16.78 -19.05
CA VAL A 531 -15.13 17.38 -18.55
C VAL A 531 -15.20 18.89 -18.69
N MET A 532 -14.77 19.60 -17.64
CA MET A 532 -14.47 21.03 -17.68
C MET A 532 -12.96 21.25 -17.67
N LEU A 533 -12.46 22.04 -18.62
CA LEU A 533 -11.06 22.44 -18.70
C LEU A 533 -10.94 23.88 -18.23
N LYS A 534 -10.02 24.13 -17.29
CA LYS A 534 -9.57 25.48 -16.95
C LYS A 534 -8.37 25.80 -17.83
N LEU A 535 -8.45 26.90 -18.57
CA LEU A 535 -7.34 27.42 -19.36
C LEU A 535 -6.32 28.10 -18.43
N ALA A 536 -5.07 28.15 -18.84
CA ALA A 536 -4.03 28.90 -18.12
C ALA A 536 -4.21 30.41 -18.28
N ASP A 537 -4.59 30.82 -19.48
CA ASP A 537 -4.82 32.21 -19.87
C ASP A 537 -6.22 32.35 -20.51
N PRO A 538 -6.90 33.50 -20.35
CA PRO A 538 -8.17 33.77 -21.00
C PRO A 538 -8.11 33.65 -22.52
N ALA A 539 -9.15 33.03 -23.08
CA ALA A 539 -9.38 33.03 -24.51
C ALA A 539 -9.58 34.48 -24.99
N PRO A 540 -9.04 34.86 -26.16
CA PRO A 540 -9.13 36.22 -26.71
C PRO A 540 -10.54 36.50 -27.26
N VAL A 541 -11.52 36.59 -26.36
CA VAL A 541 -12.90 36.96 -26.67
C VAL A 541 -12.88 38.40 -27.19
N SER A 542 -13.45 38.63 -28.39
CA SER A 542 -13.37 39.85 -29.24
C SER A 542 -12.38 39.81 -30.42
N GLU A 543 -11.45 38.84 -30.48
CA GLU A 543 -10.55 38.62 -31.64
C GLU A 543 -10.98 37.41 -32.49
N GLY A 544 -12.29 37.21 -32.65
CA GLY A 544 -12.86 36.09 -33.41
C GLY A 544 -13.30 34.89 -32.58
N ALA A 545 -13.13 34.92 -31.25
CA ALA A 545 -13.70 33.94 -30.31
C ALA A 545 -14.87 34.55 -29.51
N SER A 546 -15.83 33.73 -29.10
CA SER A 546 -16.93 34.13 -28.21
C SER A 546 -17.33 33.02 -27.23
N THR A 547 -18.07 33.35 -26.18
CA THR A 547 -18.58 32.37 -25.20
C THR A 547 -20.02 31.98 -25.48
N ILE A 548 -20.38 30.72 -25.23
CA ILE A 548 -21.77 30.22 -25.34
C ILE A 548 -22.50 30.28 -23.99
N HIS A 549 -23.81 30.57 -24.01
CA HIS A 549 -24.61 30.61 -22.78
C HIS A 549 -24.92 29.21 -22.26
N LEU A 550 -24.85 29.05 -20.94
CA LEU A 550 -25.29 27.85 -20.24
C LEU A 550 -26.82 27.87 -20.02
N PRO A 551 -27.46 26.71 -20.03
CA PRO A 551 -28.90 26.59 -19.80
C PRO A 551 -29.26 26.84 -18.33
N VAL A 552 -30.53 27.16 -18.09
CA VAL A 552 -31.09 27.18 -16.74
C VAL A 552 -31.15 25.75 -16.21
N LYS A 553 -30.85 25.57 -14.91
CA LYS A 553 -30.88 24.26 -14.25
C LYS A 553 -32.23 23.57 -14.47
N ASP A 554 -32.17 22.30 -14.88
CA ASP A 554 -33.33 21.42 -15.11
C ASP A 554 -34.36 21.97 -16.14
N CYS A 555 -33.95 22.91 -17.01
CA CYS A 555 -34.79 23.39 -18.11
C CYS A 555 -35.01 22.32 -19.19
N ARG A 556 -36.05 22.50 -20.01
CA ARG A 556 -36.36 21.60 -21.13
C ARG A 556 -36.54 22.37 -22.43
N ILE A 557 -36.07 21.78 -23.52
CA ILE A 557 -36.33 22.23 -24.88
C ILE A 557 -37.53 21.43 -25.43
N PRO A 558 -38.53 22.08 -26.05
CA PRO A 558 -39.65 21.37 -26.65
C PRO A 558 -39.22 20.40 -27.76
N GLU A 559 -39.92 19.28 -27.90
CA GLU A 559 -39.77 18.35 -29.01
C GLU A 559 -39.92 19.09 -30.36
N GLY A 560 -39.16 18.66 -31.37
CA GLY A 560 -39.19 19.23 -32.71
C GLY A 560 -38.47 20.58 -32.83
N THR A 561 -38.00 21.16 -31.72
CA THR A 561 -37.16 22.36 -31.77
C THR A 561 -35.88 22.05 -32.54
N ASN A 562 -35.60 22.84 -33.57
CA ASN A 562 -34.39 22.70 -34.37
C ASN A 562 -33.18 23.27 -33.61
N CYS A 563 -32.21 22.42 -33.32
CA CYS A 563 -30.95 22.81 -32.67
C CYS A 563 -29.77 22.45 -33.58
N THR A 564 -28.72 23.24 -33.55
CA THR A 564 -27.58 23.12 -34.46
C THR A 564 -26.42 22.45 -33.75
N MET A 565 -25.89 21.39 -34.34
CA MET A 565 -24.64 20.75 -33.93
C MET A 565 -23.48 21.34 -34.75
N TYR A 566 -22.34 21.56 -34.10
CA TYR A 566 -21.14 22.13 -34.71
C TYR A 566 -19.94 21.20 -34.49
N GLY A 567 -19.08 21.04 -35.51
CA GLY A 567 -17.85 20.26 -35.37
C GLY A 567 -17.00 20.12 -36.64
N TRP A 568 -15.82 19.53 -36.48
CA TRP A 568 -14.87 19.18 -37.56
C TRP A 568 -14.77 17.65 -37.73
N GLY A 569 -15.85 16.94 -37.41
CA GLY A 569 -15.91 15.50 -37.52
C GLY A 569 -15.79 14.99 -38.93
N GLU A 570 -15.53 13.68 -39.05
CA GLU A 570 -15.35 13.02 -40.32
C GLU A 570 -16.62 13.11 -41.18
N THR A 571 -16.47 13.66 -42.38
CA THR A 571 -17.61 13.87 -43.28
C THR A 571 -17.89 12.67 -44.19
N LYS A 572 -17.17 11.55 -44.04
CA LYS A 572 -17.27 10.36 -44.93
C LYS A 572 -17.24 10.71 -46.42
N ASN A 573 -16.36 11.66 -46.79
CA ASN A 573 -16.20 12.18 -48.16
C ASN A 573 -17.36 13.05 -48.69
N THR A 574 -18.24 13.59 -47.83
CA THR A 574 -19.34 14.47 -48.25
C THR A 574 -19.10 15.96 -47.97
N GLY A 575 -17.98 16.34 -47.38
CA GLY A 575 -17.64 17.72 -47.05
C GLY A 575 -16.14 17.99 -47.02
N HIS A 576 -15.75 19.17 -46.52
CA HIS A 576 -14.36 19.52 -46.26
C HIS A 576 -14.02 19.18 -44.80
N ASP A 577 -13.20 18.15 -44.59
CA ASP A 577 -12.85 17.63 -43.26
C ASP A 577 -12.07 18.62 -42.36
N GLU A 578 -11.66 19.76 -42.93
CA GLU A 578 -10.89 20.79 -42.24
C GLU A 578 -11.72 22.05 -41.93
N ALA A 579 -12.90 22.21 -42.54
CA ALA A 579 -13.82 23.33 -42.29
C ALA A 579 -14.80 23.00 -41.15
N LEU A 580 -15.19 24.01 -40.37
CA LEU A 580 -16.22 23.86 -39.34
C LEU A 580 -17.58 23.62 -40.00
N ASN A 581 -18.16 22.45 -39.75
CA ASN A 581 -19.45 22.03 -40.31
C ASN A 581 -20.57 22.21 -39.30
N THR A 582 -21.80 22.36 -39.82
CA THR A 582 -23.02 22.47 -39.01
C THR A 582 -24.12 21.57 -39.54
N VAL A 583 -24.90 20.97 -38.64
CA VAL A 583 -26.10 20.20 -38.99
C VAL A 583 -27.26 20.59 -38.07
N ILE A 584 -28.44 20.80 -38.67
CA ILE A 584 -29.66 21.09 -37.93
C ILE A 584 -30.31 19.76 -37.52
N MET A 585 -30.54 19.60 -36.21
CA MET A 585 -31.07 18.39 -35.60
C MET A 585 -32.31 18.75 -34.78
N PRO A 586 -33.51 18.22 -35.12
CA PRO A 586 -34.69 18.41 -34.30
C PRO A 586 -34.54 17.65 -32.97
N MET A 587 -34.97 18.26 -31.87
CA MET A 587 -35.00 17.62 -30.56
C MET A 587 -36.02 16.48 -30.54
N VAL A 588 -35.63 15.35 -29.96
CA VAL A 588 -36.48 14.17 -29.78
C VAL A 588 -36.94 14.10 -28.34
N ASP A 589 -38.22 13.77 -28.13
CA ASP A 589 -38.78 13.65 -26.79
C ASP A 589 -38.03 12.62 -25.94
N ASN A 590 -37.92 12.89 -24.63
CA ASN A 590 -37.16 12.06 -23.71
C ASN A 590 -37.74 10.66 -23.53
N GLU A 591 -39.06 10.47 -23.59
CA GLU A 591 -39.68 9.14 -23.47
C GLU A 591 -39.33 8.29 -24.69
N MET A 592 -39.40 8.88 -25.88
CA MET A 592 -39.00 8.23 -27.13
C MET A 592 -37.49 7.98 -27.17
N CYS A 593 -36.67 8.92 -26.71
CA CYS A 593 -35.22 8.76 -26.58
C CYS A 593 -34.86 7.59 -25.64
N SER A 594 -35.56 7.46 -24.50
CA SER A 594 -35.42 6.36 -23.53
C SER A 594 -35.75 5.00 -24.12
N GLN A 595 -36.77 4.92 -24.98
CA GLN A 595 -37.15 3.67 -25.65
C GLN A 595 -36.13 3.25 -26.72
N ILE A 596 -35.48 4.22 -27.39
CA ILE A 596 -34.49 3.96 -28.43
C ILE A 596 -33.10 3.66 -27.84
N LYS A 597 -32.79 4.26 -26.69
CA LYS A 597 -31.53 4.09 -25.96
C LYS A 597 -31.85 3.76 -24.51
N GLU A 598 -31.69 2.50 -24.12
CA GLU A 598 -31.98 1.96 -22.77
C GLU A 598 -31.31 2.73 -21.60
N ASP A 599 -30.40 3.66 -21.88
CA ASP A 599 -29.61 4.47 -20.93
C ASP A 599 -29.99 5.97 -20.92
N ALA A 600 -31.05 6.39 -21.63
CA ALA A 600 -31.44 7.79 -21.72
C ALA A 600 -32.39 8.24 -20.59
N GLY A 601 -31.90 8.21 -19.34
CA GLY A 601 -32.58 8.89 -18.22
C GLY A 601 -32.56 10.43 -18.34
N GLU A 602 -32.87 11.17 -17.26
CA GLU A 602 -32.88 12.64 -17.26
C GLU A 602 -31.50 13.29 -17.57
N SER A 603 -30.42 12.53 -17.47
CA SER A 603 -29.03 12.96 -17.70
C SER A 603 -28.61 13.00 -19.17
N ARG A 604 -29.45 12.50 -20.09
CA ARG A 604 -29.20 12.46 -21.53
C ARG A 604 -30.36 13.08 -22.32
N ILE A 605 -30.06 13.52 -23.53
CA ILE A 605 -31.05 14.02 -24.50
C ILE A 605 -30.73 13.48 -25.89
N CYS A 606 -31.76 13.38 -26.74
CA CYS A 606 -31.61 12.96 -28.13
C CYS A 606 -31.95 14.10 -29.10
N ALA A 607 -31.24 14.15 -30.23
CA ALA A 607 -31.60 15.01 -31.36
C ALA A 607 -31.32 14.29 -32.69
N GLY A 608 -32.03 14.66 -33.75
CA GLY A 608 -31.83 14.12 -35.10
C GLY A 608 -32.68 12.89 -35.42
N GLY A 609 -32.10 11.95 -36.17
CA GLY A 609 -32.82 10.77 -36.71
C GLY A 609 -33.07 10.84 -38.22
N LYS A 610 -32.54 11.85 -38.91
CA LYS A 610 -32.55 11.92 -40.37
C LYS A 610 -31.35 11.16 -40.95
N ARG A 611 -31.62 10.19 -41.83
CA ARG A 611 -30.58 9.37 -42.46
C ARG A 611 -29.60 10.27 -43.25
N GLY A 612 -28.30 10.08 -43.03
CA GLY A 612 -27.25 10.83 -43.74
C GLY A 612 -26.82 12.14 -43.07
N GLU A 613 -27.45 12.53 -41.95
CA GLU A 613 -27.14 13.74 -41.20
C GLU A 613 -26.91 13.40 -39.72
N GLY A 614 -25.82 13.90 -39.12
CA GLY A 614 -25.59 13.74 -37.69
C GLY A 614 -24.11 13.79 -37.28
N VAL A 615 -23.89 13.53 -35.99
CA VAL A 615 -22.56 13.48 -35.35
C VAL A 615 -21.73 12.31 -35.87
N CYS A 616 -20.42 12.50 -36.07
CA CYS A 616 -19.49 11.43 -36.40
C CYS A 616 -18.18 11.50 -35.58
N ASP A 617 -17.19 10.69 -35.95
CA ASP A 617 -15.88 10.65 -35.30
C ASP A 617 -15.22 12.03 -35.31
N ARG A 618 -14.58 12.40 -34.20
CA ARG A 618 -13.97 13.73 -33.90
C ARG A 618 -14.93 14.88 -33.58
N ASP A 619 -16.25 14.68 -33.69
CA ASP A 619 -17.24 15.65 -33.17
C ASP A 619 -17.48 15.54 -31.66
N TYR A 620 -16.83 14.57 -30.99
CA TYR A 620 -17.01 14.31 -29.56
C TYR A 620 -16.58 15.51 -28.72
N GLY A 621 -17.37 15.83 -27.70
CA GLY A 621 -17.21 17.05 -26.91
C GLY A 621 -17.79 18.31 -27.56
N GLY A 622 -18.20 18.27 -28.83
CA GLY A 622 -18.79 19.39 -29.55
C GLY A 622 -20.19 19.80 -29.04
N PRO A 623 -20.60 21.07 -29.25
CA PRO A 623 -21.86 21.60 -28.75
C PRO A 623 -23.06 21.30 -29.65
N LEU A 624 -24.15 20.84 -29.03
CA LEU A 624 -25.50 20.99 -29.55
C LEU A 624 -26.11 22.27 -28.99
N VAL A 625 -26.46 23.21 -29.87
CA VAL A 625 -26.90 24.56 -29.51
C VAL A 625 -28.32 24.79 -29.98
N CYS A 626 -29.20 25.21 -29.09
CA CYS A 626 -30.52 25.72 -29.47
C CYS A 626 -30.50 27.24 -29.44
N GLN A 627 -31.27 27.84 -30.35
CA GLN A 627 -31.40 29.28 -30.48
C GLN A 627 -32.84 29.71 -30.33
N GLU A 628 -33.09 30.72 -29.50
CA GLU A 628 -34.36 31.44 -29.43
C GLU A 628 -34.06 32.95 -29.53
N HIS A 629 -34.59 33.59 -30.57
CA HIS A 629 -34.22 34.96 -30.98
C HIS A 629 -32.69 35.10 -31.17
N GLU A 630 -32.05 36.07 -30.51
CA GLU A 630 -30.60 36.31 -30.58
C GLU A 630 -29.79 35.49 -29.55
N ARG A 631 -30.43 34.63 -28.76
CA ARG A 631 -29.76 33.88 -27.68
C ARG A 631 -29.48 32.44 -28.09
N LYS A 632 -28.20 32.09 -28.06
CA LYS A 632 -27.70 30.73 -28.29
C LYS A 632 -27.30 30.10 -26.96
N VAL A 633 -27.85 28.92 -26.68
CA VAL A 633 -27.64 28.17 -25.44
C VAL A 633 -27.15 26.77 -25.77
N ILE A 634 -26.09 26.31 -25.12
CA ILE A 634 -25.63 24.93 -25.23
C ILE A 634 -26.57 24.01 -24.43
N ILE A 635 -27.19 23.06 -25.11
CA ILE A 635 -28.13 22.12 -24.47
C ILE A 635 -27.52 20.72 -24.34
N GLY A 636 -26.59 20.38 -25.23
CA GLY A 636 -26.02 19.05 -25.33
C GLY A 636 -24.50 19.06 -25.59
N VAL A 637 -23.81 18.04 -25.08
CA VAL A 637 -22.42 17.72 -25.44
C VAL A 637 -22.39 16.36 -26.14
N SER A 638 -21.74 16.32 -27.31
CA SER A 638 -21.61 15.12 -28.14
C SER A 638 -20.69 14.06 -27.52
N ILE A 639 -21.01 12.78 -27.70
CA ILE A 639 -20.29 11.62 -27.11
C ILE A 639 -20.06 10.49 -28.13
N GLN A 640 -19.08 9.60 -27.90
CA GLN A 640 -18.69 8.52 -28.82
C GLN A 640 -19.70 7.38 -29.03
N ARG A 641 -20.82 7.36 -28.31
CA ARG A 641 -21.80 6.27 -28.40
C ARG A 641 -22.77 6.40 -29.59
N THR A 642 -22.61 7.41 -30.43
CA THR A 642 -23.48 7.68 -31.58
C THR A 642 -22.89 7.09 -32.85
N LYS A 643 -23.64 6.23 -33.55
CA LYS A 643 -23.26 5.75 -34.89
C LYS A 643 -23.35 6.90 -35.89
N CYS A 644 -22.27 7.16 -36.63
CA CYS A 644 -22.20 8.23 -37.62
C CYS A 644 -23.40 8.27 -38.57
N ALA A 645 -24.07 9.42 -38.65
CA ALA A 645 -25.13 9.74 -39.62
C ALA A 645 -26.23 8.65 -39.74
N SER A 646 -26.59 8.03 -38.61
CA SER A 646 -27.61 6.98 -38.52
C SER A 646 -29.02 7.55 -38.69
N SER A 647 -29.98 6.70 -39.10
CA SER A 647 -31.41 7.02 -39.03
C SER A 647 -31.95 7.01 -37.59
N GLN A 648 -31.12 6.65 -36.59
CA GLN A 648 -31.45 6.79 -35.18
C GLN A 648 -31.00 8.16 -34.66
N PRO A 649 -31.74 8.79 -33.73
CA PRO A 649 -31.30 10.01 -33.05
C PRO A 649 -29.94 9.84 -32.36
N ALA A 650 -29.15 10.90 -32.40
CA ALA A 650 -27.87 11.00 -31.71
C ALA A 650 -28.09 11.28 -30.22
N LEU A 651 -27.25 10.69 -29.37
CA LEU A 651 -27.30 10.85 -27.92
C LEU A 651 -26.32 11.93 -27.47
N PHE A 652 -26.76 12.84 -26.62
CA PHE A 652 -25.95 13.91 -26.04
C PHE A 652 -26.06 13.90 -24.52
N VAL A 653 -25.04 14.43 -23.85
CA VAL A 653 -25.14 14.73 -22.42
C VAL A 653 -26.05 15.94 -22.20
N ASN A 654 -27.02 15.85 -21.30
CA ASN A 654 -27.93 16.95 -20.98
C ASN A 654 -27.24 18.03 -20.12
N VAL A 655 -26.88 19.17 -20.70
CA VAL A 655 -26.16 20.25 -19.97
C VAL A 655 -27.03 20.87 -18.87
N ALA A 656 -28.35 20.95 -19.07
CA ALA A 656 -29.28 21.50 -18.08
C ALA A 656 -29.31 20.65 -16.79
N PHE A 657 -29.16 19.33 -16.92
CA PHE A 657 -29.09 18.39 -15.80
C PHE A 657 -27.81 18.57 -14.96
N TYR A 658 -26.68 18.86 -15.62
CA TYR A 658 -25.38 19.03 -14.96
C TYR A 658 -25.03 20.48 -14.62
N SER A 659 -25.93 21.43 -14.87
CA SER A 659 -25.68 22.86 -14.62
C SER A 659 -25.29 23.14 -13.16
N GLY A 660 -25.87 22.44 -12.19
CA GLY A 660 -25.49 22.56 -10.77
C GLY A 660 -24.02 22.22 -10.52
N TRP A 661 -23.52 21.15 -11.12
CA TRP A 661 -22.10 20.77 -11.05
C TRP A 661 -21.21 21.81 -11.74
N ILE A 662 -21.60 22.32 -12.91
CA ILE A 662 -20.84 23.35 -13.64
C ILE A 662 -20.67 24.62 -12.78
N TYR A 663 -21.74 25.09 -12.14
CA TYR A 663 -21.68 26.25 -11.25
C TYR A 663 -20.85 25.98 -9.98
N LYS A 664 -20.90 24.76 -9.43
CA LYS A 664 -20.04 24.35 -8.31
C LYS A 664 -18.56 24.39 -8.69
N VAL A 665 -18.20 23.94 -9.89
CA VAL A 665 -16.81 24.04 -10.40
C VAL A 665 -16.37 25.50 -10.50
N PHE A 666 -17.21 26.40 -11.03
CA PHE A 666 -16.87 27.82 -11.09
C PHE A 666 -16.62 28.43 -9.70
N ARG A 667 -17.43 28.04 -8.70
CA ARG A 667 -17.28 28.52 -7.31
C ARG A 667 -15.98 28.03 -6.68
N LEU A 668 -15.65 26.75 -6.85
CA LEU A 668 -14.49 26.12 -6.19
C LEU A 668 -13.15 26.38 -6.90
N TYR A 669 -13.18 26.95 -8.10
CA TYR A 669 -12.01 27.38 -8.85
C TYR A 669 -12.17 28.85 -9.32
N PRO A 670 -12.22 29.83 -8.40
CA PRO A 670 -12.37 31.23 -8.77
C PRO A 670 -11.23 31.67 -9.71
N ASN A 671 -11.50 32.69 -10.51
CA ASN A 671 -10.44 33.38 -11.24
C ASN A 671 -9.70 34.23 -10.20
N VAL A 672 -8.40 33.95 -10.02
CA VAL A 672 -7.50 34.83 -9.27
C VAL A 672 -7.09 35.98 -10.17
#